data_AF-G1MAE7-F1
#
_entry.id   AF-G1MAE7-F1
#
_cell.length_a   1.000
_cell.length_b   1.000
_cell.length_c   1.000
_cell.angle_alpha   90.00
_cell.angle_beta   90.00
_cell.angle_gamma   90.00
#
_symmetry.space_group_name_H-M   'P 1'
#
loop_
_entity.id
_entity.type
_entity.pdbx_description
1 polymer ?
#
loop_
_entity_poly.entity_id
_entity_poly.type
_entity_poly.pdbx_seq_one_letter_code
_entity_poly.pdbx_strand_id
1 'polypeptide(L)'
;MKKGVMARPLPEPSPAGDAARAGHLHAAARRSDRSGCPCSRIPGGLRGPPPPQPPSQRPGDQNAGAGPRGPLGVVVRSRGARSAGPLPSGRRQLPARAAPPPELRLPRTLASVSRRRGLGRTPVPPTGQRGPRLLAMGPLSARLLMQRGRPKSDRLGKIRSLDLSGLKLLSEHLDPKLLSRLTQLQELDLSNNQLETLPANLGLAHLRILRCANNQLGDVTALCQFPQLEELSLEGNPFLTVSDNLKVSFLLPKLRKVNGKDASSTCSQVENLNRELTSRVTAHWEKFKAALSPEEEAEKAQADFVKSAVRDVRYGPESLSEFTQWRVRMISEELVASGGMQVREADTPERPPKATAAKEPRARPVAKKRPDDFSVNRSPKKRACTSSAREEGSPLGSDGSQPALDLEPLHFLQCHSKNNSPRDLETQLWACAFEPAWEEGHEGATSQTVATCGGEAVCVIDCQTGIVLHKYKAPGEEFFSVAWTALTVVTQAGHKKRWSVLAAAGLRGLVRLLHVRAGFCCGVIRAHKKAIATLCFSPTHETHLFTASYDKRIILWDLGVPNHDYEFQASQLLTLDTTSIPLRLCPVASCPDAYLLAGCEGGCCCWDVRLDQPQKRRGCEVEFVFSEGDGSEAAGRRVDGLAFVNEDVVASKGNGLGTIYLWSWSQTWGGRGKQSTLAVVVLARLQWSPTKLAYFSLSTCPDEGIVLCGDEEGNVWVYDVRHLLTQPPPLPAAPQTPTQILKWPQPWALGQMVTKTMVNTVVANPTFTYLTALTDSNIVAIWRRQ
;
A
#
# COMPACT_ATOMS: atom_id res chain seq x y z
N MET A 1 18.99 -6.49 -39.61
CA MET A 1 17.66 -7.11 -39.40
C MET A 1 17.76 -8.34 -38.50
N LYS A 2 17.10 -8.33 -37.33
CA LYS A 2 16.45 -9.49 -36.69
C LYS A 2 15.45 -8.91 -35.67
N LYS A 3 14.32 -9.60 -35.46
CA LYS A 3 13.16 -9.02 -34.76
C LYS A 3 13.39 -8.95 -33.25
N GLY A 4 13.14 -7.79 -32.65
CA GLY A 4 12.94 -7.66 -31.21
C GLY A 4 11.57 -8.23 -30.81
N VAL A 5 11.44 -8.64 -29.55
CA VAL A 5 10.15 -9.08 -28.98
C VAL A 5 9.31 -7.84 -28.68
N MET A 6 8.08 -7.79 -29.19
CA MET A 6 7.14 -6.71 -28.88
C MET A 6 6.56 -6.90 -27.49
N ALA A 7 6.53 -5.83 -26.69
CA ALA A 7 5.58 -5.72 -25.59
C ALA A 7 4.15 -5.71 -26.17
N ARG A 8 3.18 -6.30 -25.45
CA ARG A 8 1.77 -6.29 -25.88
C ARG A 8 1.15 -4.92 -25.62
N PRO A 9 0.42 -4.33 -26.58
CA PRO A 9 -0.49 -3.22 -26.28
C PRO A 9 -1.69 -3.73 -25.47
N LEU A 10 -2.40 -2.80 -24.83
CA LEU A 10 -3.72 -3.05 -24.24
C LEU A 10 -4.71 -3.48 -25.34
N PRO A 11 -5.70 -4.35 -25.04
CA PRO A 11 -6.68 -4.79 -26.02
C PRO A 11 -7.72 -3.70 -26.32
N GLU A 12 -7.63 -3.09 -27.49
CA GLU A 12 -8.73 -2.27 -28.02
C GLU A 12 -9.93 -3.14 -28.42
N PRO A 13 -11.18 -2.70 -28.18
CA PRO A 13 -12.36 -3.44 -28.60
C PRO A 13 -12.66 -3.17 -30.09
N SER A 14 -12.43 -4.18 -30.94
CA SER A 14 -12.82 -4.14 -32.36
C SER A 14 -14.33 -3.93 -32.53
N PRO A 15 -14.80 -3.12 -33.50
CA PRO A 15 -16.21 -2.95 -33.77
C PRO A 15 -16.81 -4.23 -34.40
N ALA A 16 -17.95 -4.68 -33.88
CA ALA A 16 -18.75 -5.72 -34.52
C ALA A 16 -19.58 -5.09 -35.65
N GLY A 17 -19.42 -5.59 -36.87
CA GLY A 17 -20.21 -5.15 -38.03
C GLY A 17 -21.51 -5.92 -38.18
N ASP A 18 -22.54 -5.27 -38.73
CA ASP A 18 -23.83 -5.87 -39.05
C ASP A 18 -23.72 -7.01 -40.09
N ALA A 19 -24.37 -8.14 -39.80
CA ALA A 19 -24.58 -9.23 -40.74
C ALA A 19 -25.93 -9.91 -40.47
N ALA A 20 -26.99 -9.41 -41.10
CA ALA A 20 -28.34 -9.94 -40.92
C ALA A 20 -28.54 -11.29 -41.65
N ARG A 21 -29.25 -12.23 -41.00
CA ARG A 21 -30.04 -13.27 -41.67
C ARG A 21 -31.20 -13.74 -40.79
N ALA A 22 -32.27 -14.23 -41.43
CA ALA A 22 -33.60 -14.38 -40.82
C ALA A 22 -34.18 -15.80 -40.95
N GLY A 23 -35.28 -16.05 -40.24
CA GLY A 23 -36.03 -17.33 -40.21
C GLY A 23 -36.02 -17.97 -38.81
N HIS A 24 -37.11 -18.47 -38.24
CA HIS A 24 -38.51 -18.52 -38.72
C HIS A 24 -39.52 -18.50 -37.54
N LEU A 25 -40.75 -18.05 -37.85
CA LEU A 25 -42.08 -18.35 -37.27
C LEU A 25 -42.15 -19.27 -36.01
N HIS A 26 -42.92 -18.93 -34.96
CA HIS A 26 -44.39 -19.07 -34.99
C HIS A 26 -45.19 -18.32 -33.88
N ALA A 27 -46.52 -18.24 -34.12
CA ALA A 27 -47.67 -17.93 -33.24
C ALA A 27 -47.48 -17.94 -31.70
N ALA A 28 -47.93 -16.95 -30.91
CA ALA A 28 -49.33 -16.57 -30.53
C ALA A 28 -49.97 -17.49 -29.44
N ALA A 29 -50.92 -17.08 -28.58
CA ALA A 29 -51.75 -15.87 -28.54
C ALA A 29 -52.38 -15.53 -27.14
N ARG A 30 -52.72 -14.24 -26.93
CA ARG A 30 -53.88 -13.66 -26.20
C ARG A 30 -54.27 -14.12 -24.77
N ARG A 31 -54.37 -13.14 -23.83
CA ARG A 31 -55.59 -12.56 -23.19
C ARG A 31 -55.16 -11.66 -22.00
N SER A 32 -55.64 -10.44 -21.69
CA SER A 32 -56.91 -9.71 -21.85
C SER A 32 -58.06 -10.22 -20.94
N ASP A 33 -58.71 -9.48 -20.04
CA ASP A 33 -58.64 -8.07 -19.57
C ASP A 33 -59.28 -7.98 -18.16
N ARG A 34 -59.16 -6.85 -17.44
CA ARG A 34 -60.35 -6.14 -16.88
C ARG A 34 -60.06 -4.74 -16.32
N SER A 35 -61.08 -3.88 -16.41
CA SER A 35 -61.13 -2.45 -16.08
C SER A 35 -62.02 -2.16 -14.86
N GLY A 36 -61.90 -0.98 -14.22
CA GLY A 36 -62.81 -0.56 -13.14
C GLY A 36 -62.46 0.74 -12.39
N CYS A 37 -62.80 1.89 -12.98
CA CYS A 37 -62.92 3.21 -12.31
C CYS A 37 -64.37 3.37 -11.72
N PRO A 38 -64.77 4.37 -10.87
CA PRO A 38 -64.47 5.80 -11.06
C PRO A 38 -64.52 6.83 -9.87
N CYS A 39 -64.06 8.06 -10.17
CA CYS A 39 -64.55 9.40 -9.77
C CYS A 39 -64.74 9.86 -8.30
N SER A 40 -64.09 10.99 -7.96
CA SER A 40 -64.76 12.24 -7.50
C SER A 40 -63.83 13.47 -7.71
N ARG A 41 -64.31 14.71 -7.47
CA ARG A 41 -63.62 15.99 -7.81
C ARG A 41 -63.92 17.10 -6.78
N ILE A 42 -62.87 17.78 -6.28
CA ILE A 42 -62.76 19.27 -6.08
C ILE A 42 -63.73 19.91 -5.03
N PRO A 43 -63.52 21.12 -4.43
CA PRO A 43 -62.38 22.06 -4.38
C PRO A 43 -61.82 22.33 -2.95
N GLY A 44 -60.89 23.28 -2.83
CA GLY A 44 -60.71 24.08 -1.60
C GLY A 44 -59.26 24.20 -1.12
N GLY A 45 -58.83 25.40 -0.73
CA GLY A 45 -57.50 25.63 -0.16
C GLY A 45 -57.48 26.80 0.83
N LEU A 46 -56.41 26.91 1.61
CA LEU A 46 -56.10 28.05 2.48
C LEU A 46 -54.57 28.17 2.68
N ARG A 47 -54.08 29.36 3.01
CA ARG A 47 -52.64 29.63 3.29
C ARG A 47 -52.34 29.56 4.79
N GLY A 48 -51.12 29.13 5.14
CA GLY A 48 -50.54 29.20 6.49
C GLY A 48 -49.04 29.59 6.44
N PRO A 49 -48.45 30.15 7.52
CA PRO A 49 -47.18 30.90 7.46
C PRO A 49 -45.91 30.07 7.77
N PRO A 50 -44.71 30.59 7.41
CA PRO A 50 -43.41 29.98 7.73
C PRO A 50 -42.84 30.40 9.11
N PRO A 51 -41.96 29.59 9.73
CA PRO A 51 -41.22 29.91 10.96
C PRO A 51 -39.97 30.80 10.72
N PRO A 52 -39.34 31.37 11.78
CA PRO A 52 -38.58 32.63 11.69
C PRO A 52 -37.04 32.54 11.61
N GLN A 53 -36.41 33.68 11.33
CA GLN A 53 -34.95 33.91 11.41
C GLN A 53 -34.51 34.42 12.81
N PRO A 54 -33.29 34.10 13.28
CA PRO A 54 -32.60 34.80 14.37
C PRO A 54 -31.80 36.03 13.88
N PRO A 55 -31.41 36.98 14.76
CA PRO A 55 -31.10 38.37 14.38
C PRO A 55 -29.62 38.70 14.14
N SER A 56 -29.39 39.84 13.47
CA SER A 56 -28.10 40.49 13.29
C SER A 56 -27.80 41.52 14.40
N GLN A 57 -26.53 41.59 14.85
CA GLN A 57 -26.03 42.73 15.62
C GLN A 57 -24.56 43.08 15.27
N ARG A 58 -24.33 44.39 15.04
CA ARG A 58 -23.08 45.14 15.22
C ARG A 58 -23.50 46.52 15.79
N PRO A 59 -22.70 47.12 16.67
CA PRO A 59 -21.82 48.24 16.25
C PRO A 59 -20.38 48.04 16.79
N GLY A 60 -19.34 48.56 16.13
CA GLY A 60 -18.76 49.90 16.39
C GLY A 60 -17.48 49.76 17.23
N ASP A 61 -16.48 50.66 17.23
CA ASP A 61 -16.22 51.82 16.36
C ASP A 61 -14.70 52.18 16.41
N GLN A 62 -14.26 53.12 15.57
CA GLN A 62 -12.98 53.88 15.52
C GLN A 62 -11.85 53.59 16.55
N ASN A 63 -10.60 53.44 16.09
CA ASN A 63 -9.65 54.57 16.04
C ASN A 63 -8.35 54.31 15.23
N ALA A 64 -7.54 55.36 15.01
CA ALA A 64 -6.26 55.31 14.26
C ALA A 64 -5.05 55.71 15.15
N GLY A 65 -3.82 55.32 14.74
CA GLY A 65 -2.58 55.66 15.45
C GLY A 65 -1.32 55.40 14.62
N ALA A 66 -0.35 56.32 14.66
CA ALA A 66 0.85 56.33 13.80
C ALA A 66 2.03 55.50 14.34
N GLY A 67 3.04 55.26 13.48
CA GLY A 67 4.42 54.92 13.90
C GLY A 67 5.23 56.18 14.29
N PRO A 68 6.58 56.23 14.14
CA PRO A 68 7.48 55.23 13.53
C PRO A 68 8.86 55.07 14.28
N ARG A 69 9.87 54.51 13.57
CA ARG A 69 11.36 54.57 13.75
C ARG A 69 12.07 53.32 14.32
N GLY A 70 13.22 53.01 13.71
CA GLY A 70 14.29 52.11 14.23
C GLY A 70 15.42 52.88 14.93
N PRO A 71 16.62 52.30 15.12
CA PRO A 71 17.68 52.48 14.10
C PRO A 71 18.76 51.35 13.98
N LEU A 72 19.66 51.53 12.99
CA LEU A 72 21.13 51.25 12.87
C LEU A 72 21.84 50.38 13.95
N GLY A 73 22.90 49.59 13.68
CA GLY A 73 23.74 49.41 12.48
C GLY A 73 25.25 49.66 12.75
N VAL A 74 26.14 48.65 12.66
CA VAL A 74 27.59 48.73 13.02
C VAL A 74 28.50 47.88 12.10
N VAL A 75 29.76 48.30 11.87
CA VAL A 75 30.76 47.66 10.98
C VAL A 75 32.18 47.65 11.59
N VAL A 76 32.89 46.50 11.59
CA VAL A 76 34.32 46.32 11.92
C VAL A 76 34.83 45.02 11.24
N ARG A 77 36.10 44.74 10.87
CA ARG A 77 37.25 45.40 10.21
C ARG A 77 38.42 44.37 10.20
N SER A 78 39.22 44.37 9.14
CA SER A 78 40.21 43.36 8.68
C SER A 78 41.63 43.30 9.32
N ARG A 79 42.37 42.17 9.11
CA ARG A 79 43.85 41.90 9.04
C ARG A 79 44.13 40.36 9.02
N GLY A 80 45.27 39.75 8.62
CA GLY A 80 46.49 40.15 7.86
C GLY A 80 47.84 39.84 8.57
N ALA A 81 48.95 39.31 7.97
CA ALA A 81 49.21 38.69 6.65
C ALA A 81 50.66 38.07 6.50
N ARG A 82 50.89 37.15 5.53
CA ARG A 82 52.17 36.72 4.83
C ARG A 82 53.23 35.76 5.46
N SER A 83 53.95 35.07 4.52
CA SER A 83 55.28 34.37 4.52
C SER A 83 55.23 32.82 4.55
N ALA A 84 56.13 31.99 3.96
CA ALA A 84 57.22 32.03 2.95
C ALA A 84 57.74 30.54 2.76
N GLY A 85 58.53 30.20 1.71
CA GLY A 85 59.00 28.81 1.39
C GLY A 85 60.31 28.34 2.10
N PRO A 86 61.00 27.23 1.70
CA PRO A 86 61.09 26.62 0.34
C PRO A 86 61.17 25.05 0.24
N LEU A 87 61.63 24.57 -0.94
CA LEU A 87 61.87 23.19 -1.50
C LEU A 87 63.04 22.38 -0.82
N PRO A 88 63.52 21.16 -1.27
CA PRO A 88 63.18 20.29 -2.45
C PRO A 88 63.19 18.71 -2.29
N SER A 89 62.86 18.01 -3.41
CA SER A 89 63.55 16.81 -3.99
C SER A 89 63.06 15.34 -3.81
N GLY A 90 63.19 14.54 -4.90
CA GLY A 90 63.29 13.06 -4.95
C GLY A 90 62.01 12.23 -5.23
N ARG A 91 61.95 11.18 -6.08
CA ARG A 91 62.33 10.92 -7.51
C ARG A 91 62.47 9.40 -7.79
N ARG A 92 61.48 8.74 -8.43
CA ARG A 92 61.46 7.41 -9.16
C ARG A 92 59.99 6.91 -9.26
N GLN A 93 59.37 6.36 -10.32
CA GLN A 93 59.72 5.48 -11.48
C GLN A 93 60.12 4.04 -11.08
N LEU A 94 59.65 2.91 -11.67
CA LEU A 94 58.78 2.49 -12.81
C LEU A 94 58.57 0.92 -12.66
N PRO A 95 58.05 0.07 -13.60
CA PRO A 95 56.96 0.12 -14.62
C PRO A 95 55.97 -1.10 -14.49
N ALA A 96 55.30 -1.56 -15.58
CA ALA A 96 54.26 -2.62 -15.61
C ALA A 96 54.37 -3.63 -16.80
N ARG A 97 53.59 -4.74 -16.82
CA ARG A 97 53.19 -5.69 -17.94
C ARG A 97 52.60 -7.02 -17.37
N ALA A 98 51.87 -7.95 -18.03
CA ALA A 98 51.16 -8.08 -19.34
C ALA A 98 50.18 -9.32 -19.34
N ALA A 99 49.50 -9.64 -20.47
CA ALA A 99 48.55 -10.76 -20.73
C ALA A 99 48.79 -11.36 -22.18
N PRO A 100 47.95 -12.22 -22.86
CA PRO A 100 46.71 -12.98 -22.54
C PRO A 100 46.88 -14.55 -22.61
N PRO A 101 46.46 -15.44 -23.58
CA PRO A 101 45.80 -15.34 -24.93
C PRO A 101 44.43 -16.14 -25.15
N PRO A 102 44.20 -17.22 -25.99
CA PRO A 102 43.07 -17.19 -26.96
C PRO A 102 42.20 -18.48 -27.33
N GLU A 103 40.93 -18.23 -27.75
CA GLU A 103 40.20 -18.75 -28.96
C GLU A 103 39.51 -20.14 -29.21
N LEU A 104 38.59 -20.10 -30.23
CA LEU A 104 37.98 -21.13 -31.13
C LEU A 104 36.60 -21.78 -30.79
N ARG A 105 35.66 -22.10 -31.72
CA ARG A 105 35.15 -21.50 -33.00
C ARG A 105 33.76 -22.12 -33.41
N LEU A 106 33.07 -21.62 -34.46
CA LEU A 106 31.68 -21.94 -34.92
C LEU A 106 31.59 -22.80 -36.22
N PRO A 107 30.46 -23.47 -36.57
CA PRO A 107 29.50 -22.93 -37.59
C PRO A 107 27.98 -23.33 -37.42
N ARG A 108 27.15 -23.29 -38.50
CA ARG A 108 25.66 -23.34 -38.56
C ARG A 108 25.12 -24.35 -39.63
N THR A 109 23.84 -24.80 -39.58
CA THR A 109 22.80 -24.65 -40.69
C THR A 109 21.40 -25.30 -40.46
N LEU A 110 20.34 -24.58 -40.88
CA LEU A 110 19.07 -24.92 -41.59
C LEU A 110 18.19 -26.21 -41.36
N ALA A 111 16.92 -25.96 -41.00
CA ALA A 111 15.65 -26.26 -41.74
C ALA A 111 14.80 -27.58 -41.65
N SER A 112 13.47 -27.35 -41.70
CA SER A 112 12.34 -28.15 -42.27
C SER A 112 11.62 -29.34 -41.56
N VAL A 113 10.39 -29.06 -41.08
CA VAL A 113 9.06 -29.60 -41.52
C VAL A 113 8.66 -31.11 -41.38
N SER A 114 7.38 -31.30 -40.95
CA SER A 114 6.43 -32.43 -41.19
C SER A 114 6.23 -33.60 -40.20
N ARG A 115 5.15 -33.46 -39.38
CA ARG A 115 3.93 -34.32 -39.27
C ARG A 115 4.00 -35.87 -39.15
N ARG A 116 3.25 -36.33 -38.12
CA ARG A 116 2.27 -37.46 -38.02
C ARG A 116 2.63 -38.74 -37.21
N ARG A 117 1.81 -38.94 -36.17
CA ARG A 117 1.23 -40.17 -35.56
C ARG A 117 1.77 -41.55 -35.98
N GLY A 118 2.13 -42.36 -34.98
CA GLY A 118 2.16 -43.83 -35.03
C GLY A 118 2.06 -44.40 -33.60
N LEU A 119 1.38 -45.54 -33.42
CA LEU A 119 1.24 -46.27 -32.15
C LEU A 119 1.91 -47.65 -32.26
N GLY A 120 2.48 -48.16 -31.16
CA GLY A 120 2.52 -49.63 -30.94
C GLY A 120 3.88 -50.30 -30.66
N ARG A 121 4.14 -50.53 -29.36
CA ARG A 121 4.92 -51.65 -28.78
C ARG A 121 6.44 -51.73 -29.07
N THR A 122 7.08 -52.63 -28.32
CA THR A 122 8.53 -52.69 -28.02
C THR A 122 9.27 -53.79 -28.79
N PRO A 123 10.60 -53.68 -28.96
CA PRO A 123 11.50 -54.47 -28.09
C PRO A 123 12.75 -53.70 -27.57
N VAL A 124 13.58 -54.38 -26.77
CA VAL A 124 14.78 -53.90 -26.03
C VAL A 124 16.06 -54.35 -26.77
N PRO A 125 17.07 -53.47 -27.02
CA PRO A 125 18.33 -53.44 -26.22
C PRO A 125 19.05 -52.06 -26.23
N PRO A 126 20.30 -51.92 -25.73
CA PRO A 126 20.90 -52.41 -24.48
C PRO A 126 21.42 -51.26 -23.58
N THR A 127 22.25 -51.61 -22.60
CA THR A 127 22.95 -50.76 -21.61
C THR A 127 23.69 -49.52 -22.15
N GLY A 128 23.56 -48.36 -21.49
CA GLY A 128 24.46 -47.22 -21.66
C GLY A 128 24.12 -46.00 -20.79
N GLN A 129 25.04 -45.61 -19.89
CA GLN A 129 25.17 -44.30 -19.21
C GLN A 129 23.88 -43.54 -18.81
N ARG A 130 23.51 -43.59 -17.51
CA ARG A 130 22.58 -42.62 -16.92
C ARG A 130 23.30 -41.30 -16.60
N GLY A 131 22.94 -40.23 -17.30
CA GLY A 131 23.08 -38.88 -16.75
C GLY A 131 22.19 -38.68 -15.51
N PRO A 132 22.42 -37.63 -14.70
CA PRO A 132 21.68 -37.42 -13.45
C PRO A 132 20.20 -37.12 -13.75
N ARG A 133 19.33 -38.12 -13.53
CA ARG A 133 17.89 -37.88 -13.39
C ARG A 133 17.67 -36.92 -12.22
N LEU A 134 16.71 -36.01 -12.35
CA LEU A 134 16.19 -35.32 -11.17
C LEU A 134 15.65 -36.37 -10.19
N LEU A 135 16.30 -36.49 -9.04
CA LEU A 135 15.76 -37.25 -7.93
C LEU A 135 14.61 -36.44 -7.34
N ALA A 136 13.39 -36.87 -7.62
CA ALA A 136 12.28 -36.61 -6.70
C ALA A 136 12.71 -37.13 -5.32
N MET A 137 12.51 -36.32 -4.28
CA MET A 137 12.76 -36.78 -2.91
C MET A 137 11.83 -37.95 -2.61
N GLY A 138 12.38 -39.03 -2.07
CA GLY A 138 11.55 -40.09 -1.50
C GLY A 138 10.80 -39.60 -0.25
N PRO A 139 9.80 -40.36 0.22
CA PRO A 139 9.08 -40.03 1.45
C PRO A 139 10.05 -39.85 2.63
N LEU A 140 9.66 -39.02 3.61
CA LEU A 140 10.46 -38.79 4.81
C LEU A 140 10.80 -40.12 5.49
N SER A 141 12.04 -40.24 5.97
CA SER A 141 12.54 -41.46 6.61
C SER A 141 12.99 -41.18 8.04
N ALA A 142 12.80 -42.15 8.94
CA ALA A 142 13.25 -42.06 10.32
C ALA A 142 14.76 -41.69 10.43
N ARG A 143 15.59 -42.16 9.48
CA ARG A 143 17.01 -41.83 9.42
C ARG A 143 17.26 -40.33 9.16
N LEU A 144 16.50 -39.72 8.25
CA LEU A 144 16.58 -38.27 7.99
C LEU A 144 16.10 -37.47 9.20
N LEU A 145 15.02 -37.91 9.86
CA LEU A 145 14.51 -37.26 11.08
C LEU A 145 15.54 -37.30 12.22
N MET A 146 16.22 -38.42 12.45
CA MET A 146 17.31 -38.51 13.43
C MET A 146 18.56 -37.69 13.01
N GLN A 147 18.85 -37.62 11.71
CA GLN A 147 19.95 -36.82 11.18
C GLN A 147 19.72 -35.31 11.36
N ARG A 148 18.49 -34.83 11.13
CA ARG A 148 18.12 -33.41 11.29
C ARG A 148 17.80 -33.02 12.74
N GLY A 149 17.19 -33.92 13.50
CA GLY A 149 16.72 -33.66 14.86
C GLY A 149 17.80 -33.35 15.91
N ARG A 150 17.39 -32.71 17.00
CA ARG A 150 18.18 -32.39 18.21
C ARG A 150 17.34 -32.70 19.46
N PRO A 151 17.92 -33.22 20.56
CA PRO A 151 19.29 -33.75 20.67
C PRO A 151 19.52 -34.95 19.75
N LYS A 152 20.78 -35.30 19.47
CA LYS A 152 21.10 -36.50 18.68
C LYS A 152 20.74 -37.75 19.48
N SER A 153 20.06 -38.69 18.80
CA SER A 153 19.34 -39.77 19.44
C SER A 153 19.18 -40.97 18.51
N ASP A 154 19.21 -42.17 19.10
CA ASP A 154 18.82 -43.46 18.51
C ASP A 154 17.29 -43.61 18.35
N ARG A 155 16.51 -42.79 19.05
CA ARG A 155 15.04 -42.85 19.15
C ARG A 155 14.39 -41.52 18.78
N LEU A 156 13.44 -41.58 17.86
CA LEU A 156 12.64 -40.43 17.40
C LEU A 156 11.97 -39.68 18.58
N GLY A 157 11.39 -40.42 19.54
CA GLY A 157 10.70 -39.85 20.71
C GLY A 157 11.57 -39.12 21.73
N LYS A 158 12.89 -38.97 21.51
CA LYS A 158 13.76 -38.07 22.30
C LYS A 158 14.04 -36.74 21.59
N ILE A 159 13.66 -36.58 20.33
CA ILE A 159 13.91 -35.37 19.54
C ILE A 159 12.97 -34.26 20.04
N ARG A 160 13.54 -33.09 20.34
CA ARG A 160 12.83 -31.89 20.80
C ARG A 160 12.78 -30.79 19.74
N SER A 161 13.78 -30.71 18.88
CA SER A 161 13.87 -29.70 17.82
C SER A 161 14.23 -30.37 16.50
N LEU A 162 13.53 -30.04 15.42
CA LEU A 162 13.65 -30.73 14.12
C LEU A 162 13.60 -29.74 12.96
N ASP A 163 14.68 -29.70 12.17
CA ASP A 163 14.81 -28.88 10.97
C ASP A 163 14.60 -29.71 9.69
N LEU A 164 13.45 -29.53 9.03
CA LEU A 164 13.13 -30.06 7.71
C LEU A 164 13.07 -28.96 6.65
N SER A 165 13.71 -27.81 6.90
CA SER A 165 13.72 -26.68 5.99
C SER A 165 14.50 -26.96 4.70
N GLY A 166 14.08 -26.33 3.60
CA GLY A 166 14.77 -26.36 2.30
C GLY A 166 14.73 -27.70 1.57
N LEU A 167 13.91 -28.67 2.01
CA LEU A 167 13.89 -30.05 1.50
C LEU A 167 12.99 -30.27 0.27
N LYS A 168 12.26 -29.24 -0.19
CA LYS A 168 11.24 -29.30 -1.26
C LYS A 168 10.14 -30.33 -0.96
N LEU A 169 9.68 -30.37 0.29
CA LEU A 169 8.61 -31.25 0.73
C LEU A 169 7.25 -30.78 0.19
N LEU A 170 6.48 -31.73 -0.34
CA LEU A 170 5.05 -31.61 -0.60
C LEU A 170 4.26 -32.09 0.62
N SER A 171 2.98 -31.71 0.72
CA SER A 171 2.09 -32.06 1.83
C SER A 171 2.05 -33.58 2.09
N GLU A 172 2.08 -34.39 1.03
CA GLU A 172 2.07 -35.86 1.08
C GLU A 172 3.35 -36.50 1.66
N HIS A 173 4.47 -35.77 1.73
CA HIS A 173 5.73 -36.29 2.31
C HIS A 173 5.71 -36.31 3.85
N LEU A 174 4.78 -35.60 4.49
CA LEU A 174 4.64 -35.48 5.94
C LEU A 174 3.79 -36.62 6.54
N ASP A 175 4.26 -37.87 6.42
CA ASP A 175 3.55 -39.05 6.94
C ASP A 175 3.20 -38.93 8.45
N PRO A 176 1.91 -38.90 8.82
CA PRO A 176 1.47 -38.85 10.21
C PRO A 176 1.95 -40.06 11.04
N LYS A 177 2.08 -41.25 10.44
CA LYS A 177 2.54 -42.47 11.14
C LYS A 177 4.02 -42.42 11.51
N LEU A 178 4.82 -41.67 10.74
CA LEU A 178 6.22 -41.40 11.05
C LEU A 178 6.36 -40.25 12.04
N LEU A 179 5.64 -39.13 11.83
CA LEU A 179 5.79 -37.91 12.62
C LEU A 179 5.21 -38.02 14.03
N SER A 180 4.13 -38.78 14.24
CA SER A 180 3.56 -39.06 15.57
C SER A 180 4.51 -39.80 16.52
N ARG A 181 5.62 -40.36 16.02
CA ARG A 181 6.68 -40.97 16.82
C ARG A 181 7.62 -39.95 17.48
N LEU A 182 7.48 -38.66 17.15
CA LEU A 182 8.24 -37.54 17.71
C LEU A 182 7.57 -36.99 18.99
N THR A 183 7.24 -37.87 19.92
CA THR A 183 6.38 -37.61 21.10
C THR A 183 6.93 -36.61 22.13
N GLN A 184 8.06 -35.96 21.85
CA GLN A 184 8.69 -34.91 22.69
C GLN A 184 9.08 -33.66 21.88
N LEU A 185 8.59 -33.54 20.64
CA LEU A 185 8.92 -32.41 19.77
C LEU A 185 8.28 -31.11 20.28
N GLN A 186 9.12 -30.09 20.42
CA GLN A 186 8.78 -28.73 20.87
C GLN A 186 9.04 -27.69 19.78
N GLU A 187 9.97 -27.93 18.87
CA GLU A 187 10.29 -27.06 17.74
C GLU A 187 10.29 -27.83 16.41
N LEU A 188 9.62 -27.29 15.39
CA LEU A 188 9.60 -27.83 14.03
C LEU A 188 9.80 -26.71 13.01
N ASP A 189 10.80 -26.87 12.14
CA ASP A 189 11.00 -26.02 10.97
C ASP A 189 10.68 -26.78 9.68
N LEU A 190 9.71 -26.27 8.94
CA LEU A 190 9.23 -26.72 7.63
C LEU A 190 9.43 -25.62 6.57
N SER A 191 10.20 -24.58 6.85
CA SER A 191 10.30 -23.39 5.99
C SER A 191 11.02 -23.67 4.66
N ASN A 192 10.70 -22.89 3.62
CA ASN A 192 11.29 -23.03 2.27
C ASN A 192 11.02 -24.41 1.65
N ASN A 193 9.78 -24.89 1.76
CA ASN A 193 9.29 -26.13 1.16
C ASN A 193 8.15 -25.82 0.16
N GLN A 194 7.34 -26.82 -0.20
CA GLN A 194 6.26 -26.72 -1.17
C GLN A 194 4.95 -27.27 -0.57
N LEU A 195 4.73 -27.02 0.72
CA LEU A 195 3.54 -27.48 1.44
C LEU A 195 2.33 -26.62 1.08
N GLU A 196 1.29 -27.22 0.51
CA GLU A 196 -0.02 -26.59 0.25
C GLU A 196 -0.94 -26.66 1.47
N THR A 197 -0.72 -27.67 2.33
CA THR A 197 -1.41 -27.85 3.61
C THR A 197 -0.53 -28.68 4.56
N LEU A 198 -0.89 -28.72 5.84
CA LEU A 198 -0.33 -29.65 6.83
C LEU A 198 -1.30 -30.83 7.00
N PRO A 199 -0.85 -32.10 6.87
CA PRO A 199 -1.73 -33.24 7.10
C PRO A 199 -2.31 -33.25 8.52
N ALA A 200 -3.51 -33.82 8.66
CA ALA A 200 -4.12 -34.02 9.96
C ALA A 200 -3.37 -35.09 10.79
N ASN A 201 -3.50 -35.00 12.11
CA ASN A 201 -3.08 -36.03 13.07
C ASN A 201 -1.57 -36.35 13.09
N LEU A 202 -0.69 -35.35 12.91
CA LEU A 202 0.77 -35.50 13.02
C LEU A 202 1.25 -35.91 14.44
N GLY A 203 0.38 -35.84 15.45
CA GLY A 203 0.65 -36.33 16.81
C GLY A 203 1.60 -35.47 17.65
N LEU A 204 1.95 -34.26 17.19
CA LEU A 204 2.94 -33.38 17.82
C LEU A 204 2.35 -32.54 18.97
N ALA A 205 1.69 -33.19 19.93
CA ALA A 205 0.90 -32.53 20.99
C ALA A 205 1.69 -31.61 21.93
N HIS A 206 3.03 -31.68 21.92
CA HIS A 206 3.93 -30.84 22.73
C HIS A 206 4.64 -29.74 21.93
N LEU A 207 4.24 -29.51 20.66
CA LEU A 207 4.86 -28.51 19.80
C LEU A 207 4.58 -27.09 20.30
N ARG A 208 5.64 -26.28 20.45
CA ARG A 208 5.60 -24.89 20.96
C ARG A 208 6.05 -23.88 19.91
N ILE A 209 6.95 -24.26 18.99
CA ILE A 209 7.46 -23.41 17.91
C ILE A 209 7.26 -24.12 16.56
N LEU A 210 6.55 -23.47 15.64
CA LEU A 210 6.36 -23.96 14.27
C LEU A 210 6.76 -22.88 13.26
N ARG A 211 7.70 -23.22 12.38
CA ARG A 211 8.14 -22.34 11.28
C ARG A 211 7.73 -22.98 9.95
N CYS A 212 6.79 -22.37 9.25
CA CYS A 212 6.28 -22.80 7.95
C CYS A 212 6.47 -21.71 6.88
N ALA A 213 7.44 -20.81 7.07
CA ALA A 213 7.65 -19.67 6.17
C ALA A 213 8.04 -20.12 4.75
N ASN A 214 7.71 -19.33 3.73
CA ASN A 214 8.00 -19.64 2.32
C ASN A 214 7.51 -21.05 1.90
N ASN A 215 6.22 -21.30 2.09
CA ASN A 215 5.49 -22.48 1.60
C ASN A 215 4.32 -22.02 0.71
N GLN A 216 3.39 -22.92 0.41
CA GLN A 216 2.22 -22.69 -0.43
C GLN A 216 0.90 -22.87 0.35
N LEU A 217 0.92 -22.67 1.68
CA LEU A 217 -0.25 -22.89 2.54
C LEU A 217 -1.42 -22.01 2.09
N GLY A 218 -2.57 -22.64 1.83
CA GLY A 218 -3.83 -21.97 1.47
C GLY A 218 -4.91 -22.01 2.55
N ASP A 219 -4.68 -22.74 3.63
CA ASP A 219 -5.54 -22.72 4.83
C ASP A 219 -4.71 -23.01 6.09
N VAL A 220 -5.22 -22.55 7.23
CA VAL A 220 -4.59 -22.68 8.55
C VAL A 220 -5.39 -23.58 9.50
N THR A 221 -6.58 -24.07 9.16
CA THR A 221 -7.41 -24.88 10.08
C THR A 221 -6.64 -26.08 10.67
N ALA A 222 -5.79 -26.71 9.86
CA ALA A 222 -4.93 -27.82 10.27
C ALA A 222 -3.94 -27.51 11.42
N LEU A 223 -3.78 -26.24 11.82
CA LEU A 223 -2.99 -25.86 12.99
C LEU A 223 -3.65 -26.21 14.33
N CYS A 224 -4.97 -26.47 14.38
CA CYS A 224 -5.68 -26.84 15.62
C CYS A 224 -5.09 -28.08 16.34
N GLN A 225 -4.37 -28.94 15.60
CA GLN A 225 -3.69 -30.11 16.14
C GLN A 225 -2.47 -29.78 17.04
N PHE A 226 -2.09 -28.51 17.19
CA PHE A 226 -0.96 -28.05 18.00
C PHE A 226 -1.40 -27.14 19.18
N PRO A 227 -2.22 -27.62 20.14
CA PRO A 227 -2.84 -26.79 21.19
C PRO A 227 -1.87 -26.20 22.24
N GLN A 228 -0.55 -26.41 22.10
CA GLN A 228 0.50 -25.85 22.96
C GLN A 228 1.42 -24.87 22.20
N LEU A 229 1.05 -24.44 20.98
CA LEU A 229 1.89 -23.55 20.18
C LEU A 229 1.98 -22.13 20.78
N GLU A 230 3.21 -21.61 20.86
CA GLU A 230 3.57 -20.33 21.48
C GLU A 230 4.24 -19.37 20.47
N GLU A 231 5.03 -19.87 19.51
CA GLU A 231 5.53 -19.10 18.36
C GLU A 231 5.16 -19.75 17.02
N LEU A 232 4.68 -18.94 16.07
CA LEU A 232 4.31 -19.37 14.72
C LEU A 232 4.94 -18.44 13.65
N SER A 233 5.40 -19.03 12.55
CA SER A 233 5.78 -18.28 11.34
C SER A 233 5.10 -18.85 10.10
N LEU A 234 4.33 -17.99 9.43
CA LEU A 234 3.55 -18.24 8.21
C LEU A 234 3.93 -17.27 7.06
N GLU A 235 4.91 -16.40 7.27
CA GLU A 235 5.38 -15.44 6.27
C GLU A 235 5.75 -16.10 4.93
N GLY A 236 5.55 -15.38 3.82
CA GLY A 236 5.86 -15.88 2.48
C GLY A 236 4.84 -16.87 1.90
N ASN A 237 3.93 -17.44 2.68
CA ASN A 237 2.81 -18.24 2.14
C ASN A 237 1.86 -17.33 1.31
N PRO A 238 1.68 -17.58 0.01
CA PRO A 238 1.03 -16.61 -0.87
C PRO A 238 -0.49 -16.69 -0.89
N PHE A 239 -1.09 -17.81 -0.49
CA PHE A 239 -2.53 -18.03 -0.56
C PHE A 239 -3.25 -17.68 0.76
N LEU A 240 -2.51 -17.60 1.88
CA LEU A 240 -3.06 -17.12 3.15
C LEU A 240 -3.50 -15.65 3.06
N THR A 241 -4.62 -15.36 3.73
CA THR A 241 -5.31 -14.08 3.71
C THR A 241 -5.38 -13.44 5.11
N VAL A 242 -6.06 -12.31 5.23
CA VAL A 242 -6.36 -11.68 6.53
C VAL A 242 -7.28 -12.57 7.36
N SER A 243 -8.23 -13.27 6.72
CA SER A 243 -9.12 -14.27 7.37
C SER A 243 -8.30 -15.34 8.10
N ASP A 244 -7.25 -15.86 7.46
CA ASP A 244 -6.38 -16.89 8.06
C ASP A 244 -5.57 -16.39 9.25
N ASN A 245 -5.09 -15.14 9.20
CA ASN A 245 -4.41 -14.53 10.34
C ASN A 245 -5.36 -14.34 11.55
N LEU A 246 -6.67 -14.16 11.32
CA LEU A 246 -7.67 -14.17 12.40
C LEU A 246 -7.97 -15.60 12.87
N LYS A 247 -8.19 -16.57 11.95
CA LYS A 247 -8.38 -17.99 12.30
C LYS A 247 -7.27 -18.49 13.24
N VAL A 248 -6.01 -18.13 12.97
CA VAL A 248 -4.85 -18.48 13.80
C VAL A 248 -5.04 -18.15 15.29
N SER A 249 -5.61 -16.98 15.63
CA SER A 249 -5.88 -16.58 17.02
C SER A 249 -6.94 -17.44 17.71
N PHE A 250 -7.89 -18.03 16.97
CA PHE A 250 -8.87 -18.98 17.51
C PHE A 250 -8.31 -20.39 17.66
N LEU A 251 -7.58 -20.85 16.64
CA LEU A 251 -7.06 -22.22 16.56
C LEU A 251 -5.94 -22.48 17.59
N LEU A 252 -5.27 -21.42 18.06
CA LEU A 252 -4.08 -21.48 18.89
C LEU A 252 -4.14 -20.47 20.06
N PRO A 253 -4.99 -20.69 21.08
CA PRO A 253 -5.21 -19.73 22.18
C PRO A 253 -3.99 -19.51 23.10
N LYS A 254 -2.91 -20.28 22.96
CA LYS A 254 -1.64 -20.11 23.69
C LYS A 254 -0.58 -19.32 22.92
N LEU A 255 -0.90 -18.89 21.70
CA LEU A 255 0.03 -18.26 20.77
C LEU A 255 0.42 -16.86 21.24
N ARG A 256 1.72 -16.63 21.42
CA ARG A 256 2.29 -15.36 21.91
C ARG A 256 2.91 -14.54 20.80
N LYS A 257 3.27 -15.17 19.69
CA LYS A 257 4.11 -14.53 18.65
C LYS A 257 3.81 -15.08 17.27
N VAL A 258 3.59 -14.18 16.31
CA VAL A 258 3.31 -14.49 14.91
C VAL A 258 4.24 -13.69 14.01
N ASN A 259 4.98 -14.36 13.13
CA ASN A 259 5.94 -13.72 12.21
C ASN A 259 6.90 -12.75 12.93
N GLY A 260 7.38 -13.13 14.12
CA GLY A 260 8.28 -12.34 14.96
C GLY A 260 7.62 -11.28 15.85
N LYS A 261 6.38 -10.87 15.54
CA LYS A 261 5.61 -9.84 16.27
C LYS A 261 4.80 -10.44 17.42
N ASP A 262 4.53 -9.67 18.47
CA ASP A 262 3.64 -10.06 19.59
C ASP A 262 2.17 -10.19 19.11
N ALA A 263 1.51 -11.29 19.48
CA ALA A 263 0.13 -11.58 19.12
C ALA A 263 -0.92 -10.89 20.00
N SER A 264 -0.53 -10.36 21.17
CA SER A 264 -1.43 -9.81 22.21
C SER A 264 -2.45 -8.78 21.65
N SER A 265 -1.98 -7.87 20.80
CA SER A 265 -2.81 -6.83 20.17
C SER A 265 -3.86 -7.37 19.19
N THR A 266 -3.61 -8.53 18.56
CA THR A 266 -4.55 -9.19 17.65
C THR A 266 -5.61 -9.97 18.44
N CYS A 267 -5.21 -10.71 19.48
CA CYS A 267 -6.14 -11.49 20.31
C CYS A 267 -7.25 -10.62 20.93
N SER A 268 -6.91 -9.44 21.47
CA SER A 268 -7.92 -8.54 22.06
C SER A 268 -8.96 -8.00 21.04
N GLN A 269 -8.62 -7.88 19.75
CA GLN A 269 -9.59 -7.53 18.71
C GLN A 269 -10.46 -8.73 18.35
N VAL A 270 -9.84 -9.91 18.28
CA VAL A 270 -10.47 -11.20 17.99
C VAL A 270 -11.47 -11.63 19.07
N GLU A 271 -11.18 -11.42 20.34
CA GLU A 271 -12.08 -11.73 21.47
C GLU A 271 -13.39 -10.93 21.40
N ASN A 272 -13.30 -9.64 21.06
CA ASN A 272 -14.48 -8.78 20.89
C ASN A 272 -15.32 -9.21 19.68
N LEU A 273 -14.67 -9.58 18.57
CA LEU A 273 -15.32 -10.15 17.38
C LEU A 273 -16.02 -11.49 17.70
N ASN A 274 -15.37 -12.37 18.48
CA ASN A 274 -15.97 -13.63 18.93
C ASN A 274 -17.22 -13.41 19.77
N ARG A 275 -17.17 -12.50 20.76
CA ARG A 275 -18.29 -12.23 21.66
C ARG A 275 -19.51 -11.70 20.91
N GLU A 276 -19.31 -10.81 19.94
CA GLU A 276 -20.39 -10.28 19.10
C GLU A 276 -20.97 -11.35 18.16
N LEU A 277 -20.13 -12.18 17.54
CA LEU A 277 -20.60 -13.31 16.73
C LEU A 277 -21.40 -14.32 17.57
N THR A 278 -20.93 -14.67 18.77
CA THR A 278 -21.66 -15.56 19.69
C THR A 278 -23.00 -14.96 20.11
N SER A 279 -23.05 -13.66 20.41
CA SER A 279 -24.30 -12.93 20.69
C SER A 279 -25.30 -13.00 19.53
N ARG A 280 -24.84 -12.80 18.28
CA ARG A 280 -25.70 -12.87 17.10
C ARG A 280 -26.16 -14.29 16.77
N VAL A 281 -25.30 -15.30 16.88
CA VAL A 281 -25.67 -16.70 16.60
C VAL A 281 -26.62 -17.23 17.67
N THR A 282 -26.43 -16.89 18.95
CA THR A 282 -27.40 -17.22 20.01
C THR A 282 -28.74 -16.50 19.82
N ALA A 283 -28.74 -15.21 19.47
CA ALA A 283 -29.96 -14.49 19.13
C ALA A 283 -30.68 -15.07 17.88
N HIS A 284 -29.94 -15.67 16.95
CA HIS A 284 -30.50 -16.40 15.81
C HIS A 284 -31.05 -17.77 16.20
N TRP A 285 -30.37 -18.49 17.11
CA TRP A 285 -30.80 -19.78 17.68
C TRP A 285 -32.12 -19.66 18.43
N GLU A 286 -32.30 -18.63 19.27
CA GLU A 286 -33.58 -18.41 19.96
C GLU A 286 -34.72 -18.09 18.99
N LYS A 287 -34.47 -17.28 17.94
CA LYS A 287 -35.46 -17.03 16.87
C LYS A 287 -35.81 -18.28 16.07
N PHE A 288 -34.81 -19.13 15.78
CA PHE A 288 -34.99 -20.38 15.05
C PHE A 288 -35.82 -21.39 15.87
N LYS A 289 -35.47 -21.59 17.14
CA LYS A 289 -36.26 -22.41 18.09
C LYS A 289 -37.69 -21.90 18.28
N ALA A 290 -37.91 -20.59 18.26
CA ALA A 290 -39.25 -20.00 18.36
C ALA A 290 -40.10 -20.16 17.08
N ALA A 291 -39.49 -20.55 15.94
CA ALA A 291 -40.17 -20.79 14.67
C ALA A 291 -40.32 -22.29 14.32
N LEU A 292 -39.66 -23.17 15.07
CA LEU A 292 -39.71 -24.63 14.91
C LEU A 292 -41.09 -25.19 15.29
N SER A 293 -41.59 -26.15 14.49
CA SER A 293 -42.80 -26.89 14.83
C SER A 293 -42.48 -28.12 15.71
N PRO A 294 -43.44 -28.67 16.47
CA PRO A 294 -43.19 -29.82 17.35
C PRO A 294 -42.87 -31.15 16.64
N GLU A 295 -42.91 -31.20 15.31
CA GLU A 295 -42.86 -32.44 14.52
C GLU A 295 -41.58 -32.58 13.67
N GLU A 296 -40.67 -31.59 13.67
CA GLU A 296 -39.43 -31.67 12.87
C GLU A 296 -38.34 -32.53 13.53
N GLU A 297 -37.70 -33.38 12.74
CA GLU A 297 -36.59 -34.25 13.15
C GLU A 297 -35.41 -33.41 13.69
N ALA A 298 -35.02 -33.64 14.94
CA ALA A 298 -34.08 -32.78 15.66
C ALA A 298 -32.72 -32.59 14.96
N GLU A 299 -32.12 -33.65 14.39
CA GLU A 299 -30.85 -33.55 13.66
C GLU A 299 -30.98 -32.72 12.37
N LYS A 300 -32.13 -32.84 11.68
CA LYS A 300 -32.42 -32.08 10.46
C LYS A 300 -32.62 -30.59 10.78
N ALA A 301 -33.40 -30.30 11.83
CA ALA A 301 -33.58 -28.95 12.35
C ALA A 301 -32.25 -28.31 12.78
N GLN A 302 -31.37 -29.06 13.45
CA GLN A 302 -30.02 -28.61 13.81
C GLN A 302 -29.14 -28.34 12.57
N ALA A 303 -29.16 -29.22 11.57
CA ALA A 303 -28.40 -29.02 10.33
C ALA A 303 -28.92 -27.81 9.51
N ASP A 304 -30.24 -27.57 9.51
CA ASP A 304 -30.84 -26.42 8.83
C ASP A 304 -30.66 -25.11 9.63
N PHE A 305 -30.56 -25.15 10.96
CA PHE A 305 -30.10 -24.02 11.76
C PHE A 305 -28.68 -23.60 11.35
N VAL A 306 -27.71 -24.53 11.30
CA VAL A 306 -26.32 -24.19 10.93
C VAL A 306 -26.26 -23.54 9.54
N LYS A 307 -27.04 -24.03 8.57
CA LYS A 307 -27.15 -23.44 7.23
C LYS A 307 -27.77 -22.02 7.26
N SER A 308 -28.83 -21.82 8.04
CA SER A 308 -29.47 -20.51 8.20
C SER A 308 -28.54 -19.53 8.90
N ALA A 309 -27.92 -19.91 10.03
CA ALA A 309 -26.98 -19.06 10.75
C ALA A 309 -25.84 -18.58 9.84
N VAL A 310 -25.19 -19.48 9.10
CA VAL A 310 -24.09 -19.14 8.17
C VAL A 310 -24.54 -18.24 7.00
N ARG A 311 -25.83 -18.28 6.61
CA ARG A 311 -26.40 -17.43 5.54
C ARG A 311 -26.84 -16.05 6.05
N ASP A 312 -27.42 -16.01 7.25
CA ASP A 312 -28.24 -14.92 7.77
C ASP A 312 -27.49 -14.09 8.84
N VAL A 313 -26.60 -14.70 9.62
CA VAL A 313 -25.77 -14.00 10.61
C VAL A 313 -24.59 -13.35 9.91
N ARG A 314 -24.68 -12.03 9.73
CA ARG A 314 -23.59 -11.18 9.23
C ARG A 314 -23.07 -10.28 10.33
N TYR A 315 -21.75 -10.10 10.36
CA TYR A 315 -21.09 -9.08 11.16
C TYR A 315 -19.68 -8.82 10.61
N GLY A 316 -19.25 -7.57 10.72
CA GLY A 316 -17.96 -7.12 10.23
C GLY A 316 -17.90 -6.97 8.71
N PRO A 317 -16.75 -6.55 8.19
CA PRO A 317 -16.60 -6.15 6.80
C PRO A 317 -16.54 -7.33 5.83
N GLU A 318 -16.97 -7.10 4.58
CA GLU A 318 -17.07 -8.15 3.55
C GLU A 318 -15.76 -8.91 3.29
N SER A 319 -14.58 -8.30 3.47
CA SER A 319 -13.30 -9.03 3.31
C SER A 319 -12.99 -10.05 4.42
N LEU A 320 -13.81 -10.07 5.47
CA LEU A 320 -13.82 -11.10 6.50
C LEU A 320 -15.06 -11.99 6.42
N SER A 321 -15.86 -11.94 5.35
CA SER A 321 -17.11 -12.73 5.26
C SER A 321 -16.85 -14.24 5.32
N GLU A 322 -15.76 -14.75 4.72
CA GLU A 322 -15.31 -16.14 4.89
C GLU A 322 -14.94 -16.48 6.35
N PHE A 323 -14.24 -15.58 7.03
CA PHE A 323 -13.89 -15.74 8.45
C PHE A 323 -15.16 -15.78 9.31
N THR A 324 -16.06 -14.82 9.10
CA THR A 324 -17.35 -14.71 9.82
C THR A 324 -18.19 -15.95 9.58
N GLN A 325 -18.36 -16.41 8.34
CA GLN A 325 -19.08 -17.66 8.02
C GLN A 325 -18.44 -18.89 8.67
N TRP A 326 -17.11 -18.97 8.69
CA TRP A 326 -16.38 -20.06 9.36
C TRP A 326 -16.61 -20.05 10.88
N ARG A 327 -16.46 -18.90 11.56
CA ARG A 327 -16.65 -18.84 13.02
C ARG A 327 -18.13 -18.93 13.42
N VAL A 328 -19.06 -18.39 12.62
CA VAL A 328 -20.51 -18.60 12.79
C VAL A 328 -20.87 -20.08 12.71
N ARG A 329 -20.30 -20.82 11.74
CA ARG A 329 -20.49 -22.27 11.65
C ARG A 329 -20.01 -22.98 12.92
N MET A 330 -18.77 -22.71 13.34
CA MET A 330 -18.20 -23.28 14.57
C MET A 330 -19.06 -23.00 15.79
N ILE A 331 -19.53 -21.76 15.99
CA ILE A 331 -20.40 -21.39 17.12
C ILE A 331 -21.76 -22.10 17.01
N SER A 332 -22.31 -22.23 15.80
CA SER A 332 -23.59 -22.93 15.59
C SER A 332 -23.47 -24.43 15.90
N GLU A 333 -22.36 -25.06 15.49
CA GLU A 333 -22.04 -26.46 15.79
C GLU A 333 -21.76 -26.66 17.29
N GLU A 334 -21.04 -25.73 17.94
CA GLU A 334 -20.82 -25.68 19.40
C GLU A 334 -22.15 -25.59 20.18
N LEU A 335 -23.09 -24.73 19.77
CA LEU A 335 -24.40 -24.55 20.40
C LEU A 335 -25.37 -25.71 20.17
N VAL A 336 -25.32 -26.33 18.99
CA VAL A 336 -26.05 -27.57 18.69
C VAL A 336 -25.55 -28.70 19.59
N ALA A 337 -24.22 -28.86 19.70
CA ALA A 337 -23.61 -29.88 20.55
C ALA A 337 -23.84 -29.65 22.06
N SER A 338 -24.02 -28.40 22.51
CA SER A 338 -24.37 -28.08 23.90
C SER A 338 -25.89 -28.19 24.21
N GLY A 339 -26.72 -28.55 23.22
CA GLY A 339 -28.18 -28.56 23.37
C GLY A 339 -28.78 -27.18 23.65
N GLY A 340 -28.06 -26.10 23.34
CA GLY A 340 -28.44 -24.73 23.68
C GLY A 340 -28.23 -24.32 25.14
N MET A 341 -27.55 -25.10 25.97
CA MET A 341 -27.10 -24.62 27.29
C MET A 341 -25.89 -23.68 27.14
N GLN A 342 -25.83 -22.67 28.03
CA GLN A 342 -24.79 -21.64 28.01
C GLN A 342 -23.39 -22.22 28.20
N VAL A 343 -22.47 -21.88 27.30
CA VAL A 343 -21.04 -21.82 27.63
C VAL A 343 -20.84 -20.62 28.54
N ARG A 344 -20.70 -20.86 29.85
CA ARG A 344 -20.05 -19.89 30.75
C ARG A 344 -18.57 -19.87 30.44
N GLU A 345 -18.00 -18.69 30.22
CA GLU A 345 -16.55 -18.49 30.17
C GLU A 345 -15.96 -18.90 31.53
N ALA A 346 -15.07 -19.89 31.52
CA ALA A 346 -14.31 -20.32 32.69
C ALA A 346 -12.95 -19.62 32.74
N ASP A 347 -12.41 -19.47 33.96
CA ASP A 347 -11.06 -18.95 34.26
C ASP A 347 -10.75 -17.52 33.80
N THR A 348 -11.47 -16.54 34.37
CA THR A 348 -10.81 -15.29 34.80
C THR A 348 -10.40 -15.43 36.28
N PRO A 349 -9.12 -15.31 36.65
CA PRO A 349 -8.70 -15.43 38.04
C PRO A 349 -9.16 -14.21 38.85
N GLU A 350 -9.87 -14.45 39.95
CA GLU A 350 -10.42 -13.38 40.80
C GLU A 350 -9.31 -12.49 41.39
N ARG A 351 -9.60 -11.18 41.44
CA ARG A 351 -8.76 -10.18 42.09
C ARG A 351 -9.35 -9.86 43.47
N PRO A 352 -8.61 -10.04 44.58
CA PRO A 352 -9.17 -9.90 45.92
C PRO A 352 -9.69 -8.47 46.20
N PRO A 353 -10.73 -8.32 47.05
CA PRO A 353 -11.43 -7.07 47.24
C PRO A 353 -10.59 -5.99 47.95
N LYS A 354 -10.87 -4.72 47.63
CA LYS A 354 -10.24 -3.56 48.28
C LYS A 354 -10.82 -3.34 49.67
N ALA A 355 -9.98 -3.40 50.71
CA ALA A 355 -10.28 -2.80 52.01
C ALA A 355 -10.20 -1.26 51.95
N THR A 356 -10.90 -0.59 52.85
CA THR A 356 -11.14 0.87 52.81
C THR A 356 -10.22 1.69 53.72
N ALA A 357 -9.67 2.77 53.14
CA ALA A 357 -9.34 4.06 53.73
C ALA A 357 -8.64 4.18 55.11
N ALA A 358 -7.43 4.76 55.09
CA ALA A 358 -6.97 5.72 56.10
C ALA A 358 -5.94 6.71 55.52
N LYS A 359 -5.95 7.96 56.00
CA LYS A 359 -4.81 8.89 55.99
C LYS A 359 -4.22 8.90 57.43
N GLU A 360 -3.09 9.53 57.82
CA GLU A 360 -2.23 10.52 57.15
C GLU A 360 -0.70 10.33 57.54
N PRO A 361 0.20 11.28 57.95
CA PRO A 361 1.52 11.38 57.30
C PRO A 361 2.79 11.30 58.20
N ARG A 362 3.96 11.49 57.54
CA ARG A 362 5.33 11.89 58.00
C ARG A 362 6.35 10.79 58.38
N ALA A 363 7.54 10.87 57.74
CA ALA A 363 8.86 11.17 58.35
C ALA A 363 10.07 10.50 57.64
N ARG A 364 11.22 11.18 57.63
CA ARG A 364 12.59 10.64 57.39
C ARG A 364 13.41 10.79 58.68
N PRO A 365 14.35 9.87 58.99
CA PRO A 365 15.80 10.19 58.90
C PRO A 365 16.57 9.09 58.11
N VAL A 366 17.65 9.32 57.35
CA VAL A 366 18.97 9.96 57.61
C VAL A 366 20.02 9.05 58.29
N ALA A 367 20.55 8.12 57.48
CA ALA A 367 21.96 7.73 57.25
C ALA A 367 23.07 7.82 58.33
N LYS A 368 23.86 6.72 58.45
CA LYS A 368 25.36 6.58 58.60
C LYS A 368 25.68 5.09 58.92
N LYS A 369 26.84 4.47 58.64
CA LYS A 369 28.14 4.88 58.02
C LYS A 369 28.87 3.64 57.43
N ARG A 370 29.90 3.83 56.58
CA ARG A 370 30.96 2.83 56.26
C ARG A 370 32.19 2.99 57.22
N PRO A 371 33.21 2.10 57.21
CA PRO A 371 34.29 2.04 56.18
C PRO A 371 34.30 0.73 55.35
N ASP A 372 34.88 0.56 54.15
CA ASP A 372 36.19 0.92 53.55
C ASP A 372 37.32 -0.07 53.98
N ASP A 373 38.35 -0.43 53.19
CA ASP A 373 38.85 0.10 51.89
C ASP A 373 39.58 -1.00 51.05
N PHE A 374 39.75 -0.79 49.74
CA PHE A 374 41.03 -0.82 49.00
C PHE A 374 40.82 -0.73 47.47
N SER A 375 41.65 0.06 46.78
CA SER A 375 41.56 0.26 45.31
C SER A 375 42.93 0.52 44.65
N VAL A 376 43.09 0.11 43.38
CA VAL A 376 44.22 0.50 42.50
C VAL A 376 43.74 0.69 41.06
N ASN A 377 44.23 1.74 40.40
CA ASN A 377 43.86 2.18 39.04
C ASN A 377 44.59 1.43 37.91
N ARG A 378 44.04 1.48 36.67
CA ARG A 378 44.79 1.96 35.46
C ARG A 378 43.95 2.24 34.20
N SER A 379 43.57 3.51 34.04
CA SER A 379 43.57 4.34 32.81
C SER A 379 43.49 3.73 31.39
N PRO A 380 42.56 4.20 30.53
CA PRO A 380 42.80 4.32 29.08
C PRO A 380 43.68 5.56 28.77
N LYS A 381 44.50 5.54 27.70
CA LYS A 381 45.42 6.64 27.32
C LYS A 381 44.89 7.49 26.15
N LYS A 382 45.25 8.79 26.17
CA LYS A 382 44.88 9.83 25.20
C LYS A 382 45.72 9.80 23.90
N ARG A 383 45.10 10.24 22.79
CA ARG A 383 45.56 11.23 21.78
C ARG A 383 44.36 11.48 20.83
N ALA A 384 43.88 12.67 20.45
CA ALA A 384 44.29 14.08 20.59
C ALA A 384 45.61 14.48 19.91
N CYS A 385 45.71 15.54 19.11
CA CYS A 385 44.68 16.37 18.42
C CYS A 385 45.36 17.30 17.38
N THR A 386 44.62 17.81 16.37
CA THR A 386 45.00 18.94 15.45
C THR A 386 46.26 18.73 14.57
N SER A 387 46.53 19.45 13.47
CA SER A 387 45.89 20.60 12.77
C SER A 387 45.96 20.45 11.23
N SER A 388 45.52 21.46 10.46
CA SER A 388 45.28 21.43 8.99
C SER A 388 46.17 22.40 8.17
N ALA A 389 46.36 22.15 6.87
CA ALA A 389 46.19 23.12 5.75
C ALA A 389 46.62 22.62 4.33
N ARG A 390 45.65 22.67 3.39
CA ARG A 390 45.65 23.27 2.03
C ARG A 390 46.67 22.91 0.90
N GLU A 391 46.06 22.60 -0.26
CA GLU A 391 46.34 23.01 -1.66
C GLU A 391 47.69 22.67 -2.33
N GLU A 392 47.83 22.50 -3.67
CA GLU A 392 46.90 22.50 -4.83
C GLU A 392 47.00 21.13 -5.61
N GLY A 393 46.47 20.88 -6.81
CA GLY A 393 45.84 21.77 -7.81
C GLY A 393 45.12 21.10 -8.99
N SER A 394 44.74 21.93 -9.96
CA SER A 394 43.54 21.79 -10.83
C SER A 394 43.69 20.94 -12.12
N PRO A 395 42.59 20.65 -12.86
CA PRO A 395 42.16 21.63 -13.87
C PRO A 395 40.65 21.97 -13.92
N LEU A 396 40.36 23.27 -13.82
CA LEU A 396 39.36 24.06 -14.57
C LEU A 396 38.07 23.37 -15.06
N GLY A 397 36.96 23.68 -14.37
CA GLY A 397 35.60 23.57 -14.86
C GLY A 397 34.64 24.26 -13.88
N SER A 398 33.92 25.30 -14.32
CA SER A 398 33.07 26.12 -13.44
C SER A 398 31.60 25.70 -13.51
N ASP A 399 30.97 25.47 -12.36
CA ASP A 399 29.75 26.18 -11.99
C ASP A 399 29.46 26.15 -10.47
N GLY A 400 28.53 26.99 -10.00
CA GLY A 400 28.15 27.14 -8.60
C GLY A 400 27.14 26.10 -8.13
N SER A 401 27.60 24.91 -7.73
CA SER A 401 26.73 23.85 -7.20
C SER A 401 26.11 24.21 -5.84
N GLN A 402 24.77 24.16 -5.75
CA GLN A 402 24.05 24.11 -4.46
C GLN A 402 24.44 22.85 -3.66
N PRO A 403 24.28 22.84 -2.32
CA PRO A 403 24.53 21.63 -1.52
C PRO A 403 23.63 20.49 -1.98
N ALA A 404 24.22 19.32 -2.23
CA ALA A 404 23.48 18.14 -2.62
C ALA A 404 22.52 17.69 -1.52
N LEU A 405 21.32 17.24 -1.90
CA LEU A 405 20.38 16.59 -1.00
C LEU A 405 20.93 15.19 -0.70
N ASP A 406 21.45 14.98 0.51
CA ASP A 406 22.18 13.76 0.86
C ASP A 406 21.21 12.60 1.10
N LEU A 407 20.91 11.87 0.02
CA LEU A 407 19.86 10.84 -0.09
C LEU A 407 20.49 9.46 -0.30
N GLU A 408 20.65 8.70 0.77
CA GLU A 408 21.21 7.35 0.71
C GLU A 408 20.14 6.28 0.44
N PRO A 409 20.43 5.28 -0.42
CA PRO A 409 19.52 4.17 -0.67
C PRO A 409 19.47 3.22 0.53
N LEU A 410 18.28 2.99 1.09
CA LEU A 410 18.07 2.27 2.35
C LEU A 410 17.49 0.86 2.13
N HIS A 411 16.40 0.72 1.35
CA HIS A 411 15.71 -0.56 1.14
C HIS A 411 15.33 -0.79 -0.34
N PHE A 412 15.37 -2.05 -0.78
CA PHE A 412 14.84 -2.50 -2.07
C PHE A 412 13.97 -3.74 -1.86
N LEU A 413 12.66 -3.61 -2.09
CA LEU A 413 11.65 -4.57 -1.65
C LEU A 413 10.81 -5.08 -2.83
N GLN A 414 10.78 -6.40 -3.01
CA GLN A 414 10.02 -7.08 -4.07
C GLN A 414 8.62 -7.49 -3.57
N CYS A 415 7.92 -6.59 -2.87
CA CYS A 415 6.79 -6.95 -2.02
C CYS A 415 5.49 -7.30 -2.77
N HIS A 416 5.33 -6.91 -4.05
CA HIS A 416 4.10 -7.15 -4.81
C HIS A 416 4.05 -8.48 -5.57
N SER A 417 5.14 -9.26 -5.63
CA SER A 417 5.25 -10.48 -6.45
C SER A 417 4.01 -11.37 -6.44
N LYS A 418 3.59 -11.75 -7.66
CA LYS A 418 2.64 -12.84 -7.93
C LYS A 418 3.13 -14.10 -7.23
N ASN A 419 2.24 -14.69 -6.43
CA ASN A 419 2.52 -15.85 -5.57
C ASN A 419 3.78 -15.70 -4.68
N ASN A 420 4.14 -14.48 -4.30
CA ASN A 420 5.36 -14.15 -3.55
C ASN A 420 6.67 -14.66 -4.24
N SER A 421 6.64 -14.85 -5.56
CA SER A 421 7.77 -15.39 -6.32
C SER A 421 8.93 -14.40 -6.41
N PRO A 422 10.18 -14.77 -6.04
CA PRO A 422 11.35 -13.91 -6.26
C PRO A 422 11.75 -13.82 -7.74
N ARG A 423 11.10 -14.60 -8.62
CA ARG A 423 11.29 -14.55 -10.09
C ARG A 423 10.37 -13.54 -10.79
N ASP A 424 9.39 -12.98 -10.09
CA ASP A 424 8.46 -12.02 -10.68
C ASP A 424 9.12 -10.63 -10.75
N LEU A 425 9.58 -10.26 -11.95
CA LEU A 425 10.01 -8.92 -12.30
C LEU A 425 9.08 -8.33 -13.39
N GLU A 426 7.87 -8.87 -13.53
CA GLU A 426 6.87 -8.46 -14.54
C GLU A 426 5.66 -7.73 -13.91
N THR A 427 5.49 -7.79 -12.59
CA THR A 427 4.43 -7.08 -11.86
C THR A 427 4.77 -5.59 -11.70
N GLN A 428 4.14 -4.77 -12.54
CA GLN A 428 4.31 -3.32 -12.54
C GLN A 428 3.68 -2.67 -11.30
N LEU A 429 4.41 -1.73 -10.71
CA LEU A 429 3.98 -0.91 -9.58
C LEU A 429 3.53 0.47 -10.06
N TRP A 430 2.42 0.97 -9.55
CA TRP A 430 1.69 2.10 -10.15
C TRP A 430 1.65 3.35 -9.28
N ALA A 431 1.20 3.25 -8.03
CA ALA A 431 1.09 4.39 -7.13
C ALA A 431 1.54 4.08 -5.72
N CYS A 432 2.14 5.08 -5.06
CA CYS A 432 2.39 5.09 -3.63
C CYS A 432 1.87 6.38 -3.01
N ALA A 433 1.62 6.34 -1.70
CA ALA A 433 1.29 7.51 -0.91
C ALA A 433 1.77 7.28 0.53
N PHE A 434 2.39 8.30 1.14
CA PHE A 434 2.70 8.27 2.57
C PHE A 434 1.42 8.44 3.40
N GLU A 435 1.36 7.75 4.52
CA GLU A 435 0.30 7.92 5.51
C GLU A 435 0.37 9.34 6.09
N PRO A 436 -0.75 10.08 6.23
CA PRO A 436 -0.73 11.39 6.88
C PRO A 436 -0.28 11.25 8.33
N ALA A 437 0.56 12.16 8.80
CA ALA A 437 1.08 12.12 10.16
C ALA A 437 0.04 12.62 11.18
N TRP A 438 0.07 12.06 12.40
CA TRP A 438 -0.74 12.55 13.52
C TRP A 438 -0.06 12.27 14.85
N GLU A 439 0.11 13.31 15.67
CA GLU A 439 0.17 13.19 17.13
C GLU A 439 -0.66 14.30 17.80
N GLU A 440 -1.23 13.99 18.96
CA GLU A 440 -1.87 14.97 19.84
C GLU A 440 -0.80 15.54 20.78
N GLY A 441 -0.30 16.75 20.50
CA GLY A 441 0.56 17.51 21.43
C GLY A 441 2.06 17.61 21.09
N HIS A 442 2.52 17.03 19.97
CA HIS A 442 3.88 17.22 19.47
C HIS A 442 3.90 17.72 18.02
N GLU A 443 4.35 18.97 17.84
CA GLU A 443 4.65 19.53 16.52
C GLU A 443 5.86 18.80 15.93
N GLY A 444 5.73 18.27 14.70
CA GLY A 444 6.82 17.59 13.98
C GLY A 444 6.78 16.06 13.97
N ALA A 445 5.75 15.41 14.53
CA ALA A 445 5.54 13.98 14.33
C ALA A 445 5.33 13.65 12.84
N THR A 446 5.94 12.58 12.34
CA THR A 446 5.83 12.14 10.93
C THR A 446 5.48 10.66 10.84
N SER A 447 4.58 10.28 9.93
CA SER A 447 4.45 8.86 9.58
C SER A 447 5.51 8.49 8.55
N GLN A 448 6.31 7.49 8.90
CA GLN A 448 7.24 6.80 8.00
C GLN A 448 6.58 5.59 7.30
N THR A 449 5.26 5.43 7.45
CA THR A 449 4.46 4.43 6.74
C THR A 449 4.19 4.89 5.30
N VAL A 450 4.49 4.03 4.32
CA VAL A 450 4.10 4.22 2.91
C VAL A 450 3.19 3.10 2.45
N ALA A 451 2.10 3.45 1.75
CA ALA A 451 1.31 2.50 0.98
C ALA A 451 1.82 2.43 -0.46
N THR A 452 1.83 1.24 -1.05
CA THR A 452 2.23 0.98 -2.44
C THR A 452 1.21 0.06 -3.10
N CYS A 453 0.92 0.26 -4.39
CA CYS A 453 0.04 -0.63 -5.16
C CYS A 453 0.66 -1.07 -6.49
N GLY A 454 0.36 -2.31 -6.89
CA GLY A 454 0.91 -2.96 -8.07
C GLY A 454 0.41 -4.40 -8.21
N GLY A 455 0.01 -4.77 -9.43
CA GLY A 455 -0.71 -6.02 -9.70
C GLY A 455 -1.94 -6.21 -8.79
N GLU A 456 -2.17 -7.45 -8.36
CA GLU A 456 -3.30 -7.82 -7.49
C GLU A 456 -3.14 -7.41 -6.01
N ALA A 457 -2.12 -6.60 -5.67
CA ALA A 457 -1.71 -6.35 -4.29
C ALA A 457 -1.56 -4.87 -3.92
N VAL A 458 -1.87 -4.58 -2.66
CA VAL A 458 -1.55 -3.32 -1.96
C VAL A 458 -0.68 -3.68 -0.76
N CYS A 459 0.50 -3.08 -0.65
CA CYS A 459 1.39 -3.26 0.50
C CYS A 459 1.42 -1.98 1.33
N VAL A 460 1.64 -2.13 2.63
CA VAL A 460 1.93 -1.05 3.58
C VAL A 460 3.27 -1.36 4.23
N ILE A 461 4.19 -0.41 4.20
CA ILE A 461 5.61 -0.61 4.49
C ILE A 461 6.07 0.46 5.48
N ASP A 462 6.83 0.07 6.50
CA ASP A 462 7.59 1.00 7.34
C ASP A 462 8.92 1.33 6.64
N CYS A 463 9.12 2.60 6.27
CA CYS A 463 10.31 3.04 5.54
C CYS A 463 11.60 2.95 6.36
N GLN A 464 11.53 2.94 7.69
CA GLN A 464 12.71 2.81 8.55
C GLN A 464 13.22 1.36 8.56
N THR A 465 12.34 0.41 8.85
CA THR A 465 12.71 -1.00 9.03
C THR A 465 12.67 -1.82 7.73
N GLY A 466 12.00 -1.32 6.68
CA GLY A 466 11.76 -2.05 5.44
C GLY A 466 10.72 -3.17 5.58
N ILE A 467 10.09 -3.30 6.75
CA ILE A 467 9.12 -4.35 7.04
C ILE A 467 7.79 -4.02 6.36
N VAL A 468 7.29 -4.96 5.56
CA VAL A 468 5.90 -4.95 5.09
C VAL A 468 4.99 -5.17 6.30
N LEU A 469 4.30 -4.13 6.74
CA LEU A 469 3.38 -4.16 7.87
C LEU A 469 2.14 -4.98 7.54
N HIS A 470 1.57 -4.73 6.34
CA HIS A 470 0.37 -5.39 5.82
C HIS A 470 0.51 -5.60 4.30
N LYS A 471 -0.03 -6.72 3.80
CA LYS A 471 -0.18 -7.00 2.36
C LYS A 471 -1.62 -7.45 2.09
N TYR A 472 -2.41 -6.58 1.47
CA TYR A 472 -3.74 -6.91 0.98
C TYR A 472 -3.64 -7.46 -0.45
N LYS A 473 -4.49 -8.44 -0.78
CA LYS A 473 -4.60 -9.03 -2.12
C LYS A 473 -6.07 -9.09 -2.56
N ALA A 474 -6.31 -8.90 -3.85
CA ALA A 474 -7.62 -9.09 -4.46
C ALA A 474 -7.46 -9.79 -5.83
N PRO A 475 -7.65 -11.13 -5.91
CA PRO A 475 -7.49 -11.87 -7.16
C PRO A 475 -8.37 -11.34 -8.30
N GLY A 476 -7.77 -11.18 -9.48
CA GLY A 476 -8.41 -10.60 -10.67
C GLY A 476 -8.67 -9.10 -10.60
N GLU A 477 -8.13 -8.39 -9.60
CA GLU A 477 -8.01 -6.93 -9.57
C GLU A 477 -6.58 -6.54 -10.03
N GLU A 478 -6.41 -5.40 -10.68
CA GLU A 478 -5.08 -4.76 -10.78
C GLU A 478 -5.20 -3.35 -10.23
N PHE A 479 -4.41 -3.02 -9.21
CA PHE A 479 -4.46 -1.72 -8.55
C PHE A 479 -3.57 -0.70 -9.25
N PHE A 480 -4.15 0.46 -9.59
CA PHE A 480 -3.48 1.56 -10.29
C PHE A 480 -3.29 2.80 -9.42
N SER A 481 -4.11 2.96 -8.36
CA SER A 481 -4.10 4.16 -7.52
C SER A 481 -4.40 3.85 -6.05
N VAL A 482 -3.82 4.65 -5.16
CA VAL A 482 -4.03 4.63 -3.70
C VAL A 482 -4.06 6.06 -3.14
N ALA A 483 -4.88 6.30 -2.13
CA ALA A 483 -4.86 7.53 -1.34
C ALA A 483 -5.30 7.26 0.11
N TRP A 484 -4.84 8.11 1.04
CA TRP A 484 -5.13 7.99 2.47
C TRP A 484 -6.16 9.03 2.94
N THR A 485 -6.91 8.66 3.98
CA THR A 485 -7.66 9.59 4.84
C THR A 485 -7.58 9.13 6.31
N ALA A 486 -7.91 10.04 7.23
CA ALA A 486 -7.93 9.80 8.68
C ALA A 486 -9.35 10.08 9.24
N LEU A 487 -10.25 9.09 9.13
CA LEU A 487 -11.67 9.24 9.52
C LEU A 487 -11.84 9.32 11.04
N THR A 488 -12.63 10.26 11.53
CA THR A 488 -12.89 10.53 12.94
C THR A 488 -14.15 9.79 13.40
N VAL A 489 -14.01 8.49 13.69
CA VAL A 489 -15.13 7.62 14.08
C VAL A 489 -15.51 7.83 15.56
N VAL A 490 -16.80 7.98 15.85
CA VAL A 490 -17.32 8.00 17.23
C VAL A 490 -17.65 6.58 17.67
N THR A 491 -17.05 6.12 18.76
CA THR A 491 -17.33 4.80 19.36
C THR A 491 -18.65 4.80 20.13
N GLN A 492 -19.21 3.61 20.40
CA GLN A 492 -20.43 3.46 21.21
C GLN A 492 -20.34 4.09 22.62
N ALA A 493 -19.13 4.21 23.17
CA ALA A 493 -18.85 4.88 24.44
C ALA A 493 -18.68 6.41 24.32
N GLY A 494 -19.03 7.01 23.17
CA GLY A 494 -18.90 8.44 22.91
C GLY A 494 -17.47 8.94 22.61
N HIS A 495 -16.44 8.14 22.88
CA HIS A 495 -15.06 8.50 22.55
C HIS A 495 -14.85 8.58 21.04
N LYS A 496 -14.29 9.70 20.57
CA LYS A 496 -13.78 9.86 19.21
C LYS A 496 -12.48 9.05 19.05
N LYS A 497 -12.33 8.36 17.92
CA LYS A 497 -11.15 7.56 17.57
C LYS A 497 -10.87 7.71 16.08
N ARG A 498 -9.70 8.26 15.72
CA ARG A 498 -9.30 8.32 14.31
C ARG A 498 -8.88 6.97 13.75
N TRP A 499 -9.28 6.70 12.51
CA TRP A 499 -8.97 5.48 11.76
C TRP A 499 -8.16 5.88 10.53
N SER A 500 -6.94 5.35 10.41
CA SER A 500 -6.19 5.39 9.14
C SER A 500 -6.89 4.47 8.13
N VAL A 501 -7.41 5.06 7.05
CA VAL A 501 -8.12 4.37 5.97
C VAL A 501 -7.43 4.66 4.65
N LEU A 502 -7.06 3.58 3.96
CA LEU A 502 -6.38 3.60 2.67
C LEU A 502 -7.39 3.19 1.59
N ALA A 503 -7.77 4.12 0.71
CA ALA A 503 -8.56 3.80 -0.47
C ALA A 503 -7.62 3.29 -1.58
N ALA A 504 -7.97 2.15 -2.19
CA ALA A 504 -7.23 1.54 -3.29
C ALA A 504 -8.17 1.17 -4.43
N ALA A 505 -7.79 1.44 -5.68
CA ALA A 505 -8.62 1.14 -6.85
C ALA A 505 -7.80 0.86 -8.11
N GLY A 506 -8.49 0.35 -9.14
CA GLY A 506 -7.91 0.11 -10.46
C GLY A 506 -8.88 -0.58 -11.41
N LEU A 507 -8.43 -1.68 -12.02
CA LEU A 507 -8.99 -2.32 -13.21
C LEU A 507 -10.52 -2.56 -13.19
N ARG A 508 -11.10 -3.02 -12.07
CA ARG A 508 -12.52 -3.42 -12.02
C ARG A 508 -13.50 -2.26 -11.80
N GLY A 509 -13.02 -1.02 -11.64
CA GLY A 509 -13.86 0.14 -11.33
C GLY A 509 -14.40 0.16 -9.89
N LEU A 510 -13.80 -0.63 -9.01
CA LEU A 510 -14.11 -0.72 -7.58
C LEU A 510 -13.09 0.10 -6.78
N VAL A 511 -13.58 0.86 -5.81
CA VAL A 511 -12.76 1.38 -4.70
C VAL A 511 -12.87 0.41 -3.54
N ARG A 512 -11.73 0.03 -2.97
CA ARG A 512 -11.62 -0.77 -1.75
C ARG A 512 -11.06 0.10 -0.65
N LEU A 513 -11.77 0.21 0.46
CA LEU A 513 -11.34 0.93 1.65
C LEU A 513 -10.66 -0.07 2.59
N LEU A 514 -9.41 0.19 2.96
CA LEU A 514 -8.60 -0.68 3.82
C LEU A 514 -8.38 0.00 5.18
N HIS A 515 -8.84 -0.60 6.28
CA HIS A 515 -8.50 -0.12 7.61
C HIS A 515 -7.14 -0.70 8.02
N VAL A 516 -6.07 0.04 7.72
CA VAL A 516 -4.70 -0.50 7.72
C VAL A 516 -4.29 -1.10 9.08
N ARG A 517 -4.52 -0.39 10.20
CA ARG A 517 -4.17 -0.88 11.54
C ARG A 517 -4.90 -2.18 11.94
N ALA A 518 -6.05 -2.48 11.32
CA ALA A 518 -6.80 -3.72 11.53
C ALA A 518 -6.55 -4.77 10.42
N GLY A 519 -5.78 -4.42 9.38
CA GLY A 519 -5.36 -5.31 8.30
C GLY A 519 -6.41 -5.66 7.24
N PHE A 520 -7.69 -5.30 7.42
CA PHE A 520 -8.79 -5.72 6.54
C PHE A 520 -9.33 -4.64 5.60
N CYS A 521 -9.99 -5.06 4.52
CA CYS A 521 -10.77 -4.19 3.63
C CYS A 521 -12.16 -3.96 4.24
N CYS A 522 -12.38 -2.77 4.80
CA CYS A 522 -13.58 -2.39 5.53
C CYS A 522 -14.79 -2.03 4.64
N GLY A 523 -14.57 -1.61 3.39
CA GLY A 523 -15.67 -1.29 2.47
C GLY A 523 -15.30 -1.48 1.00
N VAL A 524 -16.29 -1.72 0.14
CA VAL A 524 -16.12 -1.82 -1.32
C VAL A 524 -17.21 -1.01 -2.02
N ILE A 525 -16.81 -0.04 -2.83
CA ILE A 525 -17.70 0.89 -3.53
C ILE A 525 -17.54 0.69 -5.03
N ARG A 526 -18.64 0.42 -5.73
CA ARG A 526 -18.67 0.32 -7.19
C ARG A 526 -18.78 1.72 -7.82
N ALA A 527 -17.68 2.47 -7.77
CA ALA A 527 -17.67 3.86 -8.21
C ALA A 527 -17.85 4.01 -9.74
N HIS A 528 -17.27 3.11 -10.54
CA HIS A 528 -17.22 3.25 -12.00
C HIS A 528 -17.60 1.99 -12.77
N LYS A 529 -17.82 2.13 -14.10
CA LYS A 529 -18.11 1.02 -15.01
C LYS A 529 -16.86 0.49 -15.72
N LYS A 530 -15.76 1.23 -15.68
CA LYS A 530 -14.44 0.87 -16.19
C LYS A 530 -13.39 1.08 -15.09
N ALA A 531 -12.13 0.73 -15.41
CA ALA A 531 -10.98 0.97 -14.56
C ALA A 531 -10.91 2.41 -14.03
N ILE A 532 -10.55 2.54 -12.75
CA ILE A 532 -10.22 3.81 -12.11
C ILE A 532 -8.74 4.09 -12.39
N ALA A 533 -8.45 5.23 -13.02
CA ALA A 533 -7.10 5.68 -13.33
C ALA A 533 -6.41 6.29 -12.12
N THR A 534 -7.16 7.09 -11.34
CA THR A 534 -6.63 7.79 -10.17
C THR A 534 -7.76 8.13 -9.18
N LEU A 535 -7.41 8.35 -7.91
CA LEU A 535 -8.32 8.76 -6.85
C LEU A 535 -7.59 9.65 -5.83
N CYS A 536 -8.29 10.59 -5.21
CA CYS A 536 -7.74 11.47 -4.17
C CYS A 536 -8.83 11.92 -3.19
N PHE A 537 -8.49 12.00 -1.90
CA PHE A 537 -9.38 12.60 -0.90
C PHE A 537 -9.38 14.13 -0.98
N SER A 538 -10.43 14.77 -0.48
CA SER A 538 -10.40 16.22 -0.22
C SER A 538 -9.51 16.51 0.99
N PRO A 539 -8.61 17.52 0.95
CA PRO A 539 -7.80 17.89 2.10
C PRO A 539 -8.61 18.51 3.26
N THR A 540 -9.83 19.00 3.00
CA THR A 540 -10.71 19.68 3.96
C THR A 540 -11.79 18.79 4.57
N HIS A 541 -12.18 17.72 3.87
CA HIS A 541 -13.29 16.84 4.26
C HIS A 541 -12.84 15.38 4.25
N GLU A 542 -12.61 14.82 5.44
CA GLU A 542 -12.05 13.46 5.63
C GLU A 542 -12.84 12.33 4.94
N THR A 543 -14.16 12.47 4.78
CA THR A 543 -15.00 11.48 4.07
C THR A 543 -15.15 11.73 2.56
N HIS A 544 -14.68 12.86 2.02
CA HIS A 544 -14.87 13.21 0.61
C HIS A 544 -13.79 12.59 -0.27
N LEU A 545 -14.20 11.71 -1.20
CA LEU A 545 -13.30 11.02 -2.13
C LEU A 545 -13.64 11.35 -3.58
N PHE A 546 -12.68 11.88 -4.32
CA PHE A 546 -12.73 11.97 -5.77
C PHE A 546 -12.18 10.70 -6.43
N THR A 547 -12.84 10.25 -7.48
CA THR A 547 -12.48 9.06 -8.28
C THR A 547 -12.51 9.40 -9.76
N ALA A 548 -11.53 8.96 -10.55
CA ALA A 548 -11.38 9.30 -11.97
C ALA A 548 -11.14 8.06 -12.82
N SER A 549 -11.79 7.96 -13.98
CA SER A 549 -11.97 6.68 -14.69
C SER A 549 -11.80 6.75 -16.21
N TYR A 550 -11.44 5.59 -16.78
CA TYR A 550 -11.43 5.30 -18.22
C TYR A 550 -12.86 5.33 -18.86
N ASP A 551 -13.92 5.57 -18.08
CA ASP A 551 -15.26 5.94 -18.55
C ASP A 551 -15.46 7.45 -18.78
N LYS A 552 -14.38 8.25 -18.72
CA LYS A 552 -14.35 9.71 -18.97
C LYS A 552 -15.22 10.51 -18.00
N ARG A 553 -15.12 10.15 -16.72
CA ARG A 553 -15.78 10.84 -15.61
C ARG A 553 -14.85 10.96 -14.42
N ILE A 554 -15.08 12.02 -13.66
CA ILE A 554 -14.65 12.15 -12.28
C ILE A 554 -15.91 12.14 -11.42
N ILE A 555 -15.91 11.41 -10.31
CA ILE A 555 -17.05 11.33 -9.38
C ILE A 555 -16.56 11.63 -7.96
N LEU A 556 -17.25 12.56 -7.29
CA LEU A 556 -17.08 12.88 -5.89
C LEU A 556 -18.09 12.11 -5.04
N TRP A 557 -17.58 11.40 -4.06
CA TRP A 557 -18.32 10.60 -3.08
C TRP A 557 -18.16 11.20 -1.69
N ASP A 558 -19.23 11.17 -0.89
CA ASP A 558 -19.10 11.12 0.56
C ASP A 558 -19.07 9.64 0.96
N LEU A 559 -17.98 9.18 1.58
CA LEU A 559 -17.89 7.81 2.08
C LEU A 559 -18.77 7.57 3.33
N GLY A 560 -19.12 8.64 4.04
CA GLY A 560 -19.68 8.58 5.38
C GLY A 560 -18.70 8.03 6.42
N VAL A 561 -19.19 7.90 7.66
CA VAL A 561 -18.50 7.22 8.76
C VAL A 561 -19.00 5.76 8.80
N PRO A 562 -18.12 4.74 8.96
CA PRO A 562 -18.56 3.36 9.03
C PRO A 562 -19.47 3.09 10.24
N ASN A 563 -20.52 2.29 10.03
CA ASN A 563 -21.47 1.91 11.08
C ASN A 563 -20.88 0.88 12.07
N HIS A 564 -21.67 0.44 13.05
CA HIS A 564 -21.24 -0.56 14.04
C HIS A 564 -20.90 -1.94 13.44
N ASP A 565 -21.37 -2.22 12.22
CA ASP A 565 -21.10 -3.43 11.45
C ASP A 565 -19.90 -3.26 10.48
N TYR A 566 -19.21 -2.10 10.54
CA TYR A 566 -18.11 -1.65 9.67
C TYR A 566 -18.52 -1.27 8.23
N GLU A 567 -19.80 -1.21 7.90
CA GLU A 567 -20.29 -0.83 6.58
C GLU A 567 -20.21 0.68 6.33
N PHE A 568 -19.80 1.07 5.12
CA PHE A 568 -19.77 2.46 4.65
C PHE A 568 -21.02 2.81 3.86
N GLN A 569 -21.76 3.85 4.27
CA GLN A 569 -22.94 4.34 3.56
C GLN A 569 -22.56 5.38 2.49
N ALA A 570 -21.68 4.96 1.58
CA ALA A 570 -21.11 5.85 0.56
C ALA A 570 -22.18 6.39 -0.41
N SER A 571 -22.24 7.72 -0.55
CA SER A 571 -23.20 8.44 -1.38
C SER A 571 -22.52 9.24 -2.48
N GLN A 572 -23.17 9.32 -3.66
CA GLN A 572 -22.63 10.05 -4.80
C GLN A 572 -23.08 11.53 -4.74
N LEU A 573 -22.14 12.45 -4.57
CA LEU A 573 -22.44 13.88 -4.45
C LEU A 573 -22.55 14.56 -5.81
N LEU A 574 -21.52 14.38 -6.64
CA LEU A 574 -21.29 15.14 -7.87
C LEU A 574 -20.59 14.28 -8.94
N THR A 575 -21.03 14.40 -10.19
CA THR A 575 -20.35 13.85 -11.37
C THR A 575 -19.79 14.97 -12.24
N LEU A 576 -18.55 14.84 -12.67
CA LEU A 576 -17.90 15.71 -13.65
C LEU A 576 -17.66 14.90 -14.92
N ASP A 577 -18.16 15.37 -16.06
CA ASP A 577 -17.85 14.75 -17.36
C ASP A 577 -16.55 15.32 -17.95
N THR A 578 -15.74 14.45 -18.56
CA THR A 578 -14.46 14.80 -19.16
C THR A 578 -14.44 14.50 -20.66
N THR A 579 -13.69 15.28 -21.44
CA THR A 579 -13.55 15.09 -22.91
C THR A 579 -12.58 13.95 -23.25
N SER A 580 -11.52 13.83 -22.47
CA SER A 580 -10.45 12.82 -22.55
C SER A 580 -10.31 12.08 -21.21
N ILE A 581 -9.46 11.05 -21.12
CA ILE A 581 -9.35 10.25 -19.89
C ILE A 581 -8.58 11.04 -18.81
N PRO A 582 -9.13 11.24 -17.60
CA PRO A 582 -8.41 11.88 -16.49
C PRO A 582 -7.34 10.95 -15.92
N LEU A 583 -6.10 11.46 -15.79
CA LEU A 583 -4.91 10.72 -15.37
C LEU A 583 -4.41 11.14 -13.98
N ARG A 584 -4.53 12.43 -13.64
CA ARG A 584 -4.19 12.99 -12.33
C ARG A 584 -5.30 13.92 -11.86
N LEU A 585 -5.64 13.85 -10.57
CA LEU A 585 -6.54 14.78 -9.90
C LEU A 585 -5.74 15.64 -8.93
N CYS A 586 -6.08 16.92 -8.84
CA CYS A 586 -5.42 17.86 -7.94
C CYS A 586 -6.46 18.91 -7.47
N PRO A 587 -7.03 18.76 -6.26
CA PRO A 587 -7.82 19.83 -5.64
C PRO A 587 -6.98 21.11 -5.57
N VAL A 588 -7.56 22.26 -5.86
CA VAL A 588 -6.82 23.53 -5.84
C VAL A 588 -6.41 23.86 -4.41
N ALA A 589 -5.12 23.91 -4.11
CA ALA A 589 -4.60 24.03 -2.74
C ALA A 589 -5.24 25.19 -1.95
N SER A 590 -5.29 26.38 -2.55
CA SER A 590 -5.87 27.59 -1.96
C SER A 590 -7.40 27.64 -1.92
N CYS A 591 -8.12 26.71 -2.56
CA CYS A 591 -9.59 26.62 -2.51
C CYS A 591 -10.13 25.23 -2.95
N PRO A 592 -9.86 24.15 -2.20
CA PRO A 592 -10.05 22.76 -2.67
C PRO A 592 -11.51 22.33 -2.76
N ASP A 593 -12.39 22.95 -1.96
CA ASP A 593 -13.85 22.76 -2.04
C ASP A 593 -14.50 23.63 -3.12
N ALA A 594 -13.74 24.52 -3.76
CA ALA A 594 -14.22 25.36 -4.86
C ALA A 594 -13.90 24.75 -6.22
N TYR A 595 -12.63 24.38 -6.45
CA TYR A 595 -12.15 23.97 -7.77
C TYR A 595 -11.26 22.73 -7.73
N LEU A 596 -11.47 21.85 -8.71
CA LEU A 596 -10.66 20.66 -8.95
C LEU A 596 -9.96 20.78 -10.30
N LEU A 597 -8.63 20.64 -10.31
CA LEU A 597 -7.86 20.43 -11.53
C LEU A 597 -7.75 18.94 -11.85
N ALA A 598 -7.70 18.61 -13.14
CA ALA A 598 -7.25 17.31 -13.60
C ALA A 598 -6.31 17.41 -14.80
N GLY A 599 -5.23 16.62 -14.75
CA GLY A 599 -4.40 16.31 -15.92
C GLY A 599 -5.03 15.15 -16.67
N CYS A 600 -5.29 15.33 -17.96
CA CYS A 600 -6.01 14.38 -18.81
C CYS A 600 -5.19 14.00 -20.05
N GLU A 601 -5.61 12.95 -20.76
CA GLU A 601 -4.97 12.54 -22.02
C GLU A 601 -4.98 13.59 -23.13
N GLY A 602 -5.89 14.57 -23.05
CA GLY A 602 -6.02 15.66 -24.03
C GLY A 602 -6.24 17.02 -23.37
N GLY A 603 -5.45 17.36 -22.35
CA GLY A 603 -5.41 18.71 -21.75
C GLY A 603 -5.17 18.71 -20.24
N CYS A 604 -5.04 19.90 -19.67
CA CYS A 604 -5.30 20.14 -18.24
C CYS A 604 -6.64 20.90 -18.14
N CYS A 605 -7.48 20.54 -17.18
CA CYS A 605 -8.86 21.03 -17.10
C CYS A 605 -9.24 21.42 -15.66
N CYS A 606 -10.17 22.36 -15.51
CA CYS A 606 -10.78 22.76 -14.25
C CYS A 606 -12.29 22.47 -14.21
N TRP A 607 -12.80 22.13 -13.03
CA TRP A 607 -14.23 22.07 -12.72
C TRP A 607 -14.53 22.73 -11.38
N ASP A 608 -15.62 23.48 -11.32
CA ASP A 608 -16.27 23.87 -10.06
C ASP A 608 -16.84 22.63 -9.34
N VAL A 609 -16.41 22.41 -8.10
CA VAL A 609 -16.83 21.27 -7.25
C VAL A 609 -17.72 21.66 -6.07
N ARG A 610 -18.10 22.94 -5.95
CA ARG A 610 -18.88 23.45 -4.81
C ARG A 610 -20.25 22.76 -4.71
N LEU A 611 -20.58 22.25 -3.53
CA LEU A 611 -21.80 21.45 -3.30
C LEU A 611 -23.07 22.29 -3.08
N ASP A 612 -22.96 23.62 -3.02
CA ASP A 612 -24.08 24.56 -2.93
C ASP A 612 -24.88 24.69 -4.25
N GLN A 613 -24.23 24.43 -5.39
CA GLN A 613 -24.87 24.55 -6.70
C GLN A 613 -25.84 23.38 -6.99
N PRO A 614 -27.02 23.64 -7.59
CA PRO A 614 -28.04 22.62 -7.83
C PRO A 614 -27.64 21.56 -8.87
N GLN A 615 -26.60 21.78 -9.65
CA GLN A 615 -26.15 20.85 -10.68
C GLN A 615 -25.25 19.75 -10.09
N LYS A 616 -25.83 18.55 -9.90
CA LYS A 616 -25.10 17.32 -9.52
C LYS A 616 -24.33 16.65 -10.67
N ARG A 617 -24.37 17.22 -11.87
CA ARG A 617 -23.57 16.80 -13.04
C ARG A 617 -23.08 18.03 -13.80
N ARG A 618 -21.77 18.15 -14.03
CA ARG A 618 -21.12 19.35 -14.59
C ARG A 618 -20.15 18.97 -15.72
N GLY A 619 -20.01 19.85 -16.71
CA GLY A 619 -18.96 19.77 -17.73
C GLY A 619 -17.68 20.48 -17.30
N CYS A 620 -16.61 20.35 -18.09
CA CYS A 620 -15.38 21.12 -17.93
C CYS A 620 -15.68 22.63 -17.96
N GLU A 621 -15.06 23.38 -17.05
CA GLU A 621 -15.28 24.82 -16.89
C GLU A 621 -14.20 25.66 -17.60
N VAL A 622 -12.95 25.20 -17.54
CA VAL A 622 -11.78 25.82 -18.21
C VAL A 622 -10.82 24.74 -18.69
N GLU A 623 -10.37 24.82 -19.94
CA GLU A 623 -9.21 24.08 -20.46
C GLU A 623 -7.95 24.97 -20.46
N PHE A 624 -6.83 24.45 -19.97
CA PHE A 624 -5.57 25.18 -19.90
C PHE A 624 -4.67 24.88 -21.10
N VAL A 625 -4.16 25.94 -21.72
CA VAL A 625 -3.26 25.88 -22.88
C VAL A 625 -1.85 26.25 -22.46
N PHE A 626 -0.87 25.52 -22.98
CA PHE A 626 0.55 25.74 -22.75
C PHE A 626 1.18 26.27 -24.03
N SER A 627 1.57 27.56 -24.03
CA SER A 627 2.23 28.19 -25.17
C SER A 627 3.67 27.71 -25.31
N GLU A 628 4.03 27.20 -26.49
CA GLU A 628 5.42 26.82 -26.79
C GLU A 628 6.28 28.03 -27.18
N GLY A 629 7.60 27.85 -27.16
CA GLY A 629 8.58 28.92 -27.38
C GLY A 629 8.62 29.49 -28.81
N ASP A 630 7.86 28.90 -29.73
CA ASP A 630 7.65 29.33 -31.12
C ASP A 630 6.36 30.15 -31.30
N GLY A 631 5.54 30.30 -30.25
CA GLY A 631 4.21 30.92 -30.32
C GLY A 631 3.08 29.96 -30.70
N SER A 632 3.34 28.66 -30.80
CA SER A 632 2.32 27.65 -31.06
C SER A 632 1.48 27.38 -29.81
N GLU A 633 0.18 27.68 -29.86
CA GLU A 633 -0.79 27.26 -28.85
C GLU A 633 -1.22 25.81 -29.11
N ALA A 634 -0.69 24.88 -28.33
CA ALA A 634 -0.98 23.46 -28.49
C ALA A 634 -2.02 22.96 -27.47
N ALA A 635 -3.28 23.30 -27.72
CA ALA A 635 -4.43 22.70 -27.03
C ALA A 635 -4.50 21.17 -27.23
N GLY A 636 -5.23 20.46 -26.37
CA GLY A 636 -5.42 19.01 -26.49
C GLY A 636 -4.20 18.14 -26.16
N ARG A 637 -3.13 18.66 -25.56
CA ARG A 637 -1.92 17.88 -25.18
C ARG A 637 -2.09 17.10 -23.87
N ARG A 638 -1.55 15.88 -23.83
CA ARG A 638 -1.55 15.01 -22.64
C ARG A 638 -0.84 15.64 -21.46
N VAL A 639 -1.52 15.71 -20.31
CA VAL A 639 -0.93 16.06 -19.01
C VAL A 639 -1.04 14.84 -18.09
N ASP A 640 0.08 14.17 -17.86
CA ASP A 640 0.16 12.90 -17.10
C ASP A 640 0.79 13.05 -15.71
N GLY A 641 1.45 14.18 -15.46
CA GLY A 641 1.87 14.65 -14.14
C GLY A 641 1.26 16.01 -13.82
N LEU A 642 0.68 16.15 -12.63
CA LEU A 642 0.08 17.40 -12.14
C LEU A 642 0.11 17.39 -10.60
N ALA A 643 0.71 18.40 -9.98
CA ALA A 643 0.78 18.56 -8.52
C ALA A 643 1.02 20.04 -8.13
N PHE A 644 0.45 20.50 -7.00
CA PHE A 644 0.81 21.80 -6.40
C PHE A 644 2.16 21.72 -5.68
N VAL A 645 3.01 22.72 -5.90
CA VAL A 645 4.29 22.94 -5.20
C VAL A 645 4.07 23.77 -3.93
N ASN A 646 3.07 24.64 -3.91
CA ASN A 646 2.57 25.39 -2.76
C ASN A 646 1.13 25.85 -3.07
N GLU A 647 0.56 26.78 -2.30
CA GLU A 647 -0.82 27.30 -2.45
C GLU A 647 -1.18 27.92 -3.82
N ASP A 648 -0.18 28.28 -4.63
CA ASP A 648 -0.33 28.95 -5.92
C ASP A 648 0.35 28.20 -7.08
N VAL A 649 1.56 27.70 -6.87
CA VAL A 649 2.40 27.21 -7.97
C VAL A 649 2.07 25.77 -8.29
N VAL A 650 1.65 25.50 -9.52
CA VAL A 650 1.38 24.17 -10.06
C VAL A 650 2.57 23.69 -10.90
N ALA A 651 3.00 22.46 -10.65
CA ALA A 651 3.89 21.73 -11.53
C ALA A 651 3.06 20.80 -12.45
N SER A 652 3.28 20.88 -13.77
CA SER A 652 2.61 20.03 -14.76
C SER A 652 3.57 19.46 -15.80
N LYS A 653 3.28 18.24 -16.27
CA LYS A 653 4.13 17.45 -17.15
C LYS A 653 3.30 16.66 -18.18
N GLY A 654 3.82 16.52 -19.38
CA GLY A 654 3.32 15.64 -20.44
C GLY A 654 4.46 14.88 -21.12
N ASN A 655 4.14 13.82 -21.87
CA ASN A 655 5.15 13.03 -22.58
C ASN A 655 5.69 13.74 -23.83
N GLY A 656 6.93 13.43 -24.22
CA GLY A 656 7.60 13.95 -25.40
C GLY A 656 8.21 15.37 -25.26
N LEU A 657 7.92 16.10 -24.18
CA LEU A 657 8.34 17.50 -24.02
C LEU A 657 9.72 17.70 -23.38
N GLY A 658 10.26 16.69 -22.68
CA GLY A 658 11.51 16.81 -21.92
C GLY A 658 11.52 17.94 -20.88
N THR A 659 10.33 18.40 -20.47
CA THR A 659 10.14 19.64 -19.69
C THR A 659 8.98 19.49 -18.71
N ILE A 660 9.18 19.93 -17.47
CA ILE A 660 8.12 20.16 -16.48
C ILE A 660 7.87 21.67 -16.42
N TYR A 661 6.61 22.09 -16.46
CA TYR A 661 6.22 23.50 -16.38
C TYR A 661 5.83 23.84 -14.94
N LEU A 662 6.37 24.93 -14.40
CA LEU A 662 5.87 25.58 -13.19
C LEU A 662 5.04 26.80 -13.60
N TRP A 663 3.80 26.91 -13.14
CA TRP A 663 2.90 28.02 -13.47
C TRP A 663 2.09 28.47 -12.26
N SER A 664 1.71 29.75 -12.24
CA SER A 664 0.94 30.36 -11.14
C SER A 664 -0.56 30.17 -11.36
N TRP A 665 -1.25 29.54 -10.40
CA TRP A 665 -2.70 29.38 -10.39
C TRP A 665 -3.40 30.74 -10.35
N SER A 666 -3.09 31.59 -9.38
CA SER A 666 -3.78 32.87 -9.16
C SER A 666 -3.57 33.87 -10.28
N GLN A 667 -2.37 33.95 -10.86
CA GLN A 667 -2.11 34.84 -12.01
C GLN A 667 -2.85 34.35 -13.27
N THR A 668 -2.85 33.02 -13.52
CA THR A 668 -3.60 32.42 -14.62
C THR A 668 -5.10 32.66 -14.43
N TRP A 669 -5.65 32.31 -13.26
CA TRP A 669 -7.07 32.39 -12.96
C TRP A 669 -7.58 33.84 -12.88
N GLY A 670 -6.74 34.79 -12.44
CA GLY A 670 -7.05 36.22 -12.46
C GLY A 670 -7.27 36.78 -13.87
N GLY A 671 -6.60 36.21 -14.89
CA GLY A 671 -6.80 36.56 -16.30
C GLY A 671 -8.09 36.00 -16.92
N ARG A 672 -8.75 35.01 -16.29
CA ARG A 672 -9.82 34.19 -16.89
C ARG A 672 -11.00 34.99 -17.45
N GLY A 673 -11.51 35.98 -16.71
CA GLY A 673 -12.73 36.71 -17.07
C GLY A 673 -13.93 35.77 -17.33
N LYS A 674 -14.31 35.61 -18.61
CA LYS A 674 -15.37 34.68 -19.07
C LYS A 674 -14.85 33.59 -20.03
N GLN A 675 -13.54 33.39 -20.12
CA GLN A 675 -12.94 32.44 -21.04
C GLN A 675 -13.14 30.98 -20.56
N SER A 676 -13.42 30.09 -21.51
CA SER A 676 -13.43 28.63 -21.33
C SER A 676 -12.07 27.97 -21.62
N THR A 677 -11.11 28.75 -22.14
CA THR A 677 -9.80 28.30 -22.59
C THR A 677 -8.79 29.35 -22.19
N LEU A 678 -7.72 28.97 -21.50
CA LEU A 678 -6.89 29.91 -20.74
C LEU A 678 -5.41 29.54 -20.82
N ALA A 679 -4.57 30.44 -21.33
CA ALA A 679 -3.13 30.25 -21.39
C ALA A 679 -2.52 30.34 -19.98
N VAL A 680 -1.67 29.37 -19.59
CA VAL A 680 -1.05 29.37 -18.25
C VAL A 680 0.06 30.39 -18.12
N VAL A 681 0.12 31.07 -16.97
CA VAL A 681 1.22 31.98 -16.61
C VAL A 681 2.42 31.14 -16.13
N VAL A 682 3.23 30.69 -17.09
CA VAL A 682 4.46 29.94 -16.84
C VAL A 682 5.46 30.81 -16.09
N LEU A 683 5.85 30.37 -14.88
CA LEU A 683 6.90 30.96 -14.08
C LEU A 683 8.27 30.40 -14.49
N ALA A 684 8.38 29.07 -14.60
CA ALA A 684 9.64 28.41 -14.94
C ALA A 684 9.41 27.11 -15.74
N ARG A 685 10.49 26.64 -16.37
CA ARG A 685 10.60 25.34 -17.03
C ARG A 685 11.72 24.55 -16.34
N LEU A 686 11.51 23.28 -16.05
CA LEU A 686 12.52 22.37 -15.49
C LEU A 686 12.87 21.31 -16.54
N GLN A 687 14.15 21.02 -16.73
CA GLN A 687 14.63 20.00 -17.67
C GLN A 687 14.33 18.59 -17.13
N TRP A 688 13.66 17.76 -17.93
CA TRP A 688 13.35 16.36 -17.63
C TRP A 688 13.71 15.45 -18.83
N SER A 689 13.60 14.13 -18.66
CA SER A 689 13.88 13.15 -19.70
C SER A 689 12.95 13.31 -20.92
N PRO A 690 13.47 13.36 -22.17
CA PRO A 690 12.67 13.50 -23.40
C PRO A 690 12.02 12.17 -23.84
N THR A 691 11.43 11.43 -22.90
CA THR A 691 10.74 10.16 -23.14
C THR A 691 9.47 10.34 -23.97
N LYS A 692 9.16 9.35 -24.81
CA LYS A 692 7.86 9.25 -25.51
C LYS A 692 6.81 8.46 -24.72
N LEU A 693 7.23 7.70 -23.71
CA LEU A 693 6.33 6.99 -22.81
C LEU A 693 5.58 7.99 -21.93
N ALA A 694 4.38 7.61 -21.51
CA ALA A 694 3.50 8.40 -20.66
C ALA A 694 3.25 7.70 -19.33
N TYR A 695 2.52 8.37 -18.45
CA TYR A 695 2.07 7.91 -17.13
C TYR A 695 3.14 7.93 -16.02
N PHE A 696 4.34 8.44 -16.30
CA PHE A 696 5.33 8.78 -15.27
C PHE A 696 4.74 9.82 -14.30
N SER A 697 4.71 9.48 -13.02
CA SER A 697 4.18 10.38 -11.98
C SER A 697 5.09 11.58 -11.78
N LEU A 698 4.44 12.72 -11.60
CA LEU A 698 5.01 13.92 -10.99
C LEU A 698 4.50 14.00 -9.56
N SER A 699 5.36 14.26 -8.59
CA SER A 699 4.96 14.56 -7.21
C SER A 699 5.71 15.78 -6.68
N THR A 700 5.22 16.30 -5.56
CA THR A 700 5.82 17.42 -4.84
C THR A 700 5.95 17.10 -3.36
N CYS A 701 6.82 17.83 -2.69
CA CYS A 701 6.90 17.94 -1.23
C CYS A 701 6.83 19.45 -0.93
N PRO A 702 5.61 20.00 -0.68
CA PRO A 702 5.41 21.44 -0.62
C PRO A 702 6.21 22.15 0.47
N ASP A 703 6.30 21.55 1.66
CA ASP A 703 6.97 22.12 2.84
C ASP A 703 8.46 22.40 2.59
N GLU A 704 9.13 21.52 1.84
CA GLU A 704 10.53 21.69 1.40
C GLU A 704 10.66 22.28 -0.01
N GLY A 705 9.55 22.60 -0.69
CA GLY A 705 9.55 23.14 -2.06
C GLY A 705 10.23 22.24 -3.10
N ILE A 706 10.12 20.92 -2.94
CA ILE A 706 10.75 19.93 -3.83
C ILE A 706 9.76 19.42 -4.88
N VAL A 707 10.22 19.26 -6.13
CA VAL A 707 9.54 18.55 -7.20
C VAL A 707 10.27 17.23 -7.49
N LEU A 708 9.53 16.14 -7.74
CA LEU A 708 10.05 14.79 -7.99
C LEU A 708 9.43 14.17 -9.25
N CYS A 709 10.24 13.50 -10.08
CA CYS A 709 9.78 12.72 -11.22
C CYS A 709 10.69 11.52 -11.52
N GLY A 710 10.12 10.40 -11.96
CA GLY A 710 10.88 9.27 -12.52
C GLY A 710 11.11 9.39 -14.03
N ASP A 711 11.79 8.39 -14.62
CA ASP A 711 11.91 8.22 -16.08
C ASP A 711 12.06 6.75 -16.54
N GLU A 712 12.24 6.58 -17.86
CA GLU A 712 12.37 5.29 -18.56
C GLU A 712 13.76 4.63 -18.48
N GLU A 713 14.75 5.34 -17.92
CA GLU A 713 16.12 4.84 -17.69
C GLU A 713 16.33 4.38 -16.23
N GLY A 714 15.40 4.74 -15.35
CA GLY A 714 15.40 4.41 -13.92
C GLY A 714 15.87 5.55 -13.01
N ASN A 715 16.10 6.75 -13.55
CA ASN A 715 16.55 7.89 -12.77
C ASN A 715 15.39 8.51 -11.97
N VAL A 716 15.69 9.01 -10.77
CA VAL A 716 14.82 9.92 -10.02
C VAL A 716 15.38 11.34 -10.13
N TRP A 717 14.60 12.23 -10.73
CA TRP A 717 14.90 13.64 -10.92
C TRP A 717 14.36 14.45 -9.72
N VAL A 718 15.23 15.23 -9.08
CA VAL A 718 14.92 16.03 -7.89
C VAL A 718 15.24 17.50 -8.16
N TYR A 719 14.29 18.39 -7.86
CA TYR A 719 14.44 19.84 -8.05
C TYR A 719 14.01 20.56 -6.76
N ASP A 720 14.94 21.28 -6.11
CA ASP A 720 14.58 22.32 -5.14
C ASP A 720 14.25 23.59 -5.91
N VAL A 721 12.97 23.97 -5.91
CA VAL A 721 12.51 25.14 -6.67
C VAL A 721 12.29 26.37 -5.79
N ARG A 722 12.58 26.31 -4.48
CA ARG A 722 12.40 27.44 -3.54
C ARG A 722 13.12 28.68 -4.03
N HIS A 723 14.36 28.52 -4.46
CA HIS A 723 15.21 29.60 -4.97
C HIS A 723 14.74 30.18 -6.32
N LEU A 724 13.95 29.43 -7.11
CA LEU A 724 13.33 29.92 -8.35
C LEU A 724 12.08 30.75 -8.04
N LEU A 725 11.24 30.26 -7.11
CA LEU A 725 9.99 30.92 -6.74
C LEU A 725 10.18 32.22 -5.95
N THR A 726 11.39 32.47 -5.40
CA THR A 726 11.76 33.75 -4.77
C THR A 726 12.36 34.79 -5.72
N GLN A 727 12.60 34.46 -6.99
CA GLN A 727 13.18 35.42 -7.95
C GLN A 727 12.08 36.28 -8.61
N PRO A 728 12.31 37.60 -8.80
CA PRO A 728 11.39 38.43 -9.56
C PRO A 728 11.42 38.04 -11.05
N PRO A 729 10.26 38.03 -11.75
CA PRO A 729 10.22 37.70 -13.17
C PRO A 729 10.90 38.78 -14.03
N PRO A 730 11.42 38.44 -15.23
CA PRO A 730 11.35 37.12 -15.86
C PRO A 730 12.45 36.16 -15.39
N LEU A 731 12.04 34.92 -15.08
CA LEU A 731 12.94 33.79 -14.89
C LEU A 731 13.56 33.36 -16.25
N PRO A 732 14.68 32.60 -16.26
CA PRO A 732 15.38 32.25 -17.49
C PRO A 732 14.50 31.47 -18.48
N ALA A 733 14.55 31.84 -19.77
CA ALA A 733 13.78 31.18 -20.82
C ALA A 733 14.20 29.71 -21.08
N ALA A 734 15.41 29.34 -20.66
CA ALA A 734 15.95 27.99 -20.75
C ALA A 734 15.49 27.10 -19.58
N PRO A 735 15.15 25.81 -19.81
CA PRO A 735 14.82 24.87 -18.75
C PRO A 735 15.93 24.76 -17.70
N GLN A 736 15.56 24.84 -16.43
CA GLN A 736 16.47 24.73 -15.29
C GLN A 736 16.91 23.27 -15.09
N THR A 737 18.19 23.03 -14.83
CA THR A 737 18.72 21.69 -14.53
C THR A 737 18.20 21.16 -13.20
N PRO A 738 18.06 19.83 -13.02
CA PRO A 738 17.74 19.24 -11.74
C PRO A 738 18.81 19.55 -10.68
N THR A 739 18.38 19.74 -9.44
CA THR A 739 19.27 19.86 -8.27
C THR A 739 20.04 18.56 -8.03
N GLN A 740 19.41 17.42 -8.31
CA GLN A 740 20.03 16.10 -8.21
C GLN A 740 19.34 15.10 -9.14
N ILE A 741 20.11 14.15 -9.67
CA ILE A 741 19.59 12.96 -10.35
C ILE A 741 20.08 11.74 -9.58
N LEU A 742 19.19 11.07 -8.84
CA LEU A 742 19.51 9.78 -8.24
C LEU A 742 19.44 8.72 -9.34
N LYS A 743 20.57 8.12 -9.67
CA LYS A 743 20.63 7.03 -10.64
C LYS A 743 20.14 5.74 -9.98
N TRP A 744 19.43 4.91 -10.75
CA TRP A 744 19.11 3.55 -10.30
C TRP A 744 20.41 2.81 -9.96
N PRO A 745 20.53 2.17 -8.78
CA PRO A 745 21.62 1.23 -8.54
C PRO A 745 21.48 0.03 -9.49
N GLN A 746 22.46 -0.88 -9.50
CA GLN A 746 22.39 -2.09 -10.34
C GLN A 746 22.00 -3.30 -9.47
N PRO A 747 20.71 -3.57 -9.21
CA PRO A 747 20.29 -4.74 -8.44
C PRO A 747 20.52 -6.03 -9.24
N TRP A 748 20.90 -7.09 -8.50
CA TRP A 748 21.09 -8.43 -9.04
C TRP A 748 19.97 -9.35 -8.52
N ALA A 749 19.12 -9.81 -9.43
CA ALA A 749 18.07 -10.79 -9.13
C ALA A 749 18.53 -12.19 -9.57
N LEU A 750 18.62 -13.12 -8.62
CA LEU A 750 18.93 -14.54 -8.89
C LEU A 750 20.23 -14.79 -9.70
N GLY A 751 21.22 -13.90 -9.56
CA GLY A 751 22.49 -13.96 -10.29
C GLY A 751 22.47 -13.33 -11.68
N GLN A 752 21.37 -12.66 -12.06
CA GLN A 752 21.28 -11.84 -13.27
C GLN A 752 21.12 -10.36 -12.89
N MET A 753 21.77 -9.47 -13.65
CA MET A 753 21.59 -8.03 -13.51
C MET A 753 20.21 -7.62 -14.03
N VAL A 754 19.45 -6.81 -13.28
CA VAL A 754 18.20 -6.23 -13.78
C VAL A 754 18.58 -5.08 -14.73
N THR A 755 18.47 -5.30 -16.04
CA THR A 755 19.08 -4.43 -17.07
C THR A 755 18.19 -3.31 -17.58
N LYS A 756 16.90 -3.34 -17.23
CA LYS A 756 15.92 -2.29 -17.53
C LYS A 756 14.93 -2.21 -16.38
N THR A 757 14.82 -1.01 -15.81
CA THR A 757 13.90 -0.69 -14.73
C THR A 757 13.46 0.75 -14.95
N MET A 758 12.18 0.95 -15.25
CA MET A 758 11.57 2.28 -15.37
C MET A 758 11.02 2.69 -14.00
N VAL A 759 11.19 3.95 -13.61
CA VAL A 759 10.62 4.47 -12.35
C VAL A 759 9.28 5.14 -12.67
N ASN A 760 8.19 4.39 -12.47
CA ASN A 760 6.83 4.82 -12.80
C ASN A 760 6.34 5.95 -11.89
N THR A 761 6.59 5.84 -10.58
CA THR A 761 6.13 6.79 -9.56
C THR A 761 7.21 7.02 -8.53
N VAL A 762 7.37 8.28 -8.12
CA VAL A 762 8.19 8.72 -6.97
C VAL A 762 7.28 9.55 -6.06
N VAL A 763 7.39 9.36 -4.75
CA VAL A 763 6.77 10.21 -3.72
C VAL A 763 7.71 10.29 -2.52
N ALA A 764 7.75 11.43 -1.82
CA ALA A 764 8.43 11.58 -0.54
C ALA A 764 7.44 11.88 0.60
N ASN A 765 7.85 11.64 1.85
CA ASN A 765 7.06 12.06 3.01
C ASN A 765 7.12 13.60 3.19
N PRO A 766 6.21 14.23 3.97
CA PRO A 766 6.12 15.70 4.05
C PRO A 766 7.42 16.41 4.49
N THR A 767 8.21 15.81 5.37
CA THR A 767 9.50 16.37 5.83
C THR A 767 10.69 16.02 4.93
N PHE A 768 10.47 15.41 3.77
CA PHE A 768 11.50 14.94 2.84
C PHE A 768 12.59 14.07 3.51
N THR A 769 12.22 13.29 4.51
CA THR A 769 13.09 12.38 5.27
C THR A 769 13.22 11.02 4.59
N TYR A 770 12.14 10.55 3.94
CA TYR A 770 12.10 9.34 3.14
C TYR A 770 11.54 9.62 1.75
N LEU A 771 12.16 9.03 0.73
CA LEU A 771 11.73 9.06 -0.66
C LEU A 771 11.51 7.63 -1.14
N THR A 772 10.34 7.34 -1.71
CA THR A 772 9.94 6.02 -2.19
C THR A 772 9.68 6.07 -3.70
N ALA A 773 10.38 5.23 -4.46
CA ALA A 773 10.18 5.04 -5.89
C ALA A 773 9.59 3.64 -6.19
N LEU A 774 8.75 3.57 -7.21
CA LEU A 774 8.06 2.39 -7.70
C LEU A 774 8.42 2.10 -9.15
N THR A 775 8.63 0.82 -9.48
CA THR A 775 9.11 0.43 -10.81
C THR A 775 8.18 -0.49 -11.60
N ASP A 776 8.43 -0.59 -12.90
CA ASP A 776 7.87 -1.64 -13.74
C ASP A 776 8.37 -3.04 -13.34
N SER A 777 9.62 -3.15 -12.88
CA SER A 777 10.31 -4.39 -12.54
C SER A 777 9.99 -4.96 -11.14
N ASN A 778 8.81 -4.66 -10.57
CA ASN A 778 8.37 -5.14 -9.24
C ASN A 778 9.32 -4.80 -8.08
N ILE A 779 9.96 -3.62 -8.09
CA ILE A 779 10.82 -3.15 -7.00
C ILE A 779 10.26 -1.85 -6.40
N VAL A 780 10.02 -1.86 -5.09
CA VAL A 780 9.91 -0.64 -4.28
C VAL A 780 11.31 -0.28 -3.80
N ALA A 781 11.79 0.91 -4.13
CA ALA A 781 13.05 1.44 -3.63
C ALA A 781 12.80 2.59 -2.64
N ILE A 782 13.51 2.60 -1.52
CA ILE A 782 13.37 3.60 -0.46
C ILE A 782 14.74 4.21 -0.20
N TRP A 783 14.83 5.54 -0.29
CA TRP A 783 15.97 6.35 0.12
C TRP A 783 15.63 7.10 1.41
N ARG A 784 16.68 7.47 2.15
CA ARG A 784 16.59 8.30 3.35
C ARG A 784 17.50 9.52 3.22
N ARG A 785 17.01 10.67 3.66
CA ARG A 785 17.81 11.89 3.85
C ARG A 785 18.60 11.81 5.15
N GLN A 786 19.89 12.13 5.10
CA GLN A 786 20.76 12.30 6.28
C GLN A 786 20.45 13.60 7.04
#